data_AF-A0A1S3EA32-F1
#
_entry.id   AF-A0A1S3EA32-F1
#
_cell.length_a   1.000
_cell.length_b   1.000
_cell.length_c   1.000
_cell.angle_alpha   90.00
_cell.angle_beta   90.00
_cell.angle_gamma   90.00
#
_symmetry.space_group_name_H-M   'P 1'
#
loop_
_entity.id
_entity.type
_entity.pdbx_description
1 polymer ?
#
loop_
_entity_poly.entity_id
_entity_poly.type
_entity_poly.pdbx_seq_one_letter_code
_entity_poly.pdbx_strand_id
1 'polypeptide(L)'
;MHLQLGETTSQPVWVKFTPTLNQITDTDSEKNPLILIKSGVVSHDGQRGYFCTKKGGLVEIAVVEPPRWINHGQPSGANVAAIADIASTREVVYTISSAGDLYEYNSKSKPSWKRHIWQENKTQVSSLIPSKGCILHGLLSGDHSESLFLLTKEGTLVERRLHQRKWKWIDHGSPPHQNLTSITPSLRDESSETSISLLFTTSTGSVFEYQIPKQLGTAPNNQFPGSWGNHQHPLHAKVARGKPGLPLQFGRTLFALDDGRLAELHLAGLGGESAGPSLPQNFRRKASTKYVWTILDSPQSEGWNAEYCTEERGPRNCMTGIKDESKDSGITSSVTGRRKQSQEQHYYLSLGKCNELISSSEEYNLPDDDWISSNFRLRLMYEGRSFFLVTVDGLIFEHVCIDSVWIWLKHDSSNAMTGIVGNYNGSLFMVDTFGNVILREWNGNEIAWKNCSDMRKGRNVVGGQPWDRLQGITRRVTTEDSIFFVSQNGRLLQFMVYMRKFKWKDCKNPLNVKIASIVDQELFRENIVFVIGRNGHLYQYNKVNDLWHEHYKSQHLILSNFPGTVIRPMSKSLSGSLFMFSKDGGLVEYNWNTWHEWNWIEHGTPYKGVTLVGSPGPSFKGNQLLLIGSDGKVYLRYMDKNAWKWKDCGYPSLKDKTIEADREGEINEENLGELMFRCDPKVTSTRPIQFSDDSAIFELRDGRLAEIQVVEETEWVWSRIIGTPNSLCLQNYWITVASSS
;
A
#
# COMPACT_ATOMS: atom_id res chain seq x y z
N MET A 1 0.28 14.53 -20.59
CA MET A 1 -0.03 15.61 -19.63
C MET A 1 1.14 16.58 -19.65
N HIS A 2 0.89 17.89 -19.59
CA HIS A 2 1.95 18.91 -19.54
C HIS A 2 2.02 19.49 -18.12
N LEU A 3 3.23 19.73 -17.60
CA LEU A 3 3.47 20.34 -16.30
C LEU A 3 3.66 21.84 -16.50
N GLN A 4 2.73 22.67 -16.01
CA GLN A 4 2.87 24.12 -16.04
C GLN A 4 3.11 24.61 -14.60
N LEU A 5 4.14 25.42 -14.40
CA LEU A 5 4.35 26.11 -13.13
C LEU A 5 3.34 27.25 -13.05
N GLY A 6 2.42 27.20 -12.08
CA GLY A 6 1.46 28.29 -11.88
C GLY A 6 2.20 29.59 -11.54
N GLU A 7 1.93 30.66 -12.29
CA GLU A 7 2.60 31.97 -12.16
C GLU A 7 2.50 32.59 -10.76
N THR A 8 1.53 32.16 -9.94
CA THR A 8 1.28 32.71 -8.61
C THR A 8 1.56 31.77 -7.43
N THR A 9 1.74 30.46 -7.65
CA THR A 9 1.87 29.49 -6.54
C THR A 9 3.07 28.55 -6.63
N SER A 10 3.86 28.58 -7.71
CA SER A 10 4.99 27.65 -7.92
C SER A 10 4.61 26.16 -7.74
N GLN A 11 3.32 25.84 -7.82
CA GLN A 11 2.84 24.47 -7.77
C GLN A 11 2.75 23.90 -9.19
N PRO A 12 3.20 22.66 -9.41
CA PRO A 12 3.05 21.98 -10.69
C PRO A 12 1.57 21.72 -11.00
N VAL A 13 1.04 22.38 -12.04
CA VAL A 13 -0.32 22.15 -12.55
C VAL A 13 -0.24 21.16 -13.71
N TRP A 14 -0.97 20.05 -13.58
CA TRP A 14 -1.07 19.04 -14.62
C TRP A 14 -2.19 19.38 -15.60
N VAL A 15 -1.83 19.66 -16.85
CA VAL A 15 -2.80 19.93 -17.92
C VAL A 15 -3.01 18.66 -18.75
N LYS A 16 -4.27 18.22 -18.85
CA LYS A 16 -4.68 17.10 -19.69
C LYS A 16 -4.69 17.53 -21.15
N PHE A 17 -3.82 16.91 -21.95
CA PHE A 17 -3.80 17.08 -23.40
C PHE A 17 -4.48 15.90 -24.06
N THR A 18 -5.52 16.16 -24.84
CA THR A 18 -6.22 15.13 -25.61
C THR A 18 -5.93 15.41 -27.09
N PRO A 19 -5.35 14.47 -27.86
CA PRO A 19 -5.13 14.68 -29.29
C PRO A 19 -6.50 14.84 -29.96
N THR A 20 -6.84 16.05 -30.39
CA THR A 20 -8.03 16.29 -31.20
C THR A 20 -7.75 15.83 -32.62
N LEU A 21 -8.53 14.83 -33.06
CA LEU A 21 -8.40 14.06 -34.30
C LEU A 21 -8.51 14.91 -35.59
N ASN A 22 -8.80 16.21 -35.50
CA ASN A 22 -9.14 17.07 -36.64
C ASN A 22 -7.98 17.95 -37.16
N GLN A 23 -6.73 17.73 -36.73
CA GLN A 23 -5.58 18.52 -37.19
C GLN A 23 -4.53 17.72 -37.98
N ILE A 24 -4.77 16.43 -38.23
CA ILE A 24 -3.91 15.62 -39.10
C ILE A 24 -4.54 15.64 -40.49
N THR A 25 -3.98 16.44 -41.38
CA THR A 25 -4.37 16.49 -42.79
C THR A 25 -3.96 15.20 -43.49
N ASP A 26 -4.78 14.15 -43.39
CA ASP A 26 -4.80 13.03 -44.33
C ASP A 26 -6.20 13.00 -44.96
N THR A 27 -6.26 13.07 -46.29
CA THR A 27 -7.47 13.31 -47.09
C THR A 27 -8.41 12.11 -47.22
N ASP A 28 -8.23 11.03 -46.45
CA ASP A 28 -9.04 9.82 -46.57
C ASP A 28 -10.01 9.65 -45.39
N SER A 29 -11.24 10.11 -45.62
CA SER A 29 -12.31 10.23 -44.62
C SER A 29 -13.04 8.94 -44.23
N GLU A 30 -12.49 7.74 -44.46
CA GLU A 30 -13.25 6.49 -44.22
C GLU A 30 -12.61 5.44 -43.29
N LYS A 31 -11.44 5.65 -42.69
CA LYS A 31 -10.96 4.80 -41.59
C LYS A 31 -10.18 5.64 -40.58
N ASN A 32 -10.85 6.07 -39.50
CA ASN A 32 -10.25 6.82 -38.39
C ASN A 32 -9.94 5.91 -37.17
N PRO A 33 -8.81 5.18 -37.15
CA PRO A 33 -8.40 4.45 -35.96
C PRO A 33 -7.65 5.40 -35.01
N LEU A 34 -7.95 5.28 -33.72
CA LEU A 34 -7.17 5.84 -32.62
C LEU A 34 -5.66 5.69 -32.90
N ILE A 35 -4.92 6.80 -32.97
CA ILE A 35 -3.46 6.78 -33.09
C ILE A 35 -2.89 6.35 -31.74
N LEU A 36 -2.52 5.07 -31.63
CA LEU A 36 -1.89 4.52 -30.44
C LEU A 36 -0.39 4.80 -30.49
N ILE A 37 0.10 5.57 -29.51
CA ILE A 37 1.53 5.85 -29.32
C ILE A 37 2.21 4.63 -28.70
N LYS A 38 3.39 4.27 -29.18
CA LYS A 38 4.21 3.16 -28.68
C LYS A 38 5.36 3.65 -27.78
N SER A 39 6.08 4.68 -28.22
CA SER A 39 7.17 5.30 -27.44
C SER A 39 7.43 6.72 -27.94
N GLY A 40 8.16 7.53 -27.17
CA GLY A 40 8.51 8.89 -27.56
C GLY A 40 9.81 9.38 -26.97
N VAL A 41 10.35 10.44 -27.60
CA VAL A 41 11.59 11.12 -27.22
C VAL A 41 11.35 12.62 -27.34
N VAL A 42 11.86 13.39 -26.37
CA VAL A 42 11.80 14.85 -26.35
C VAL A 42 13.10 15.42 -26.93
N SER A 43 13.02 16.49 -27.71
CA SER A 43 14.18 17.20 -28.23
C SER A 43 15.04 17.79 -27.10
N HIS A 44 16.34 18.01 -27.35
CA HIS A 44 17.24 18.54 -26.33
C HIS A 44 16.88 19.95 -25.85
N ASP A 45 16.17 20.73 -26.66
CA ASP A 45 15.66 22.07 -26.30
C ASP A 45 14.35 22.02 -25.50
N GLY A 46 13.75 20.83 -25.32
CA GLY A 46 12.48 20.64 -24.63
C GLY A 46 11.25 21.15 -25.36
N GLN A 47 11.39 21.67 -26.59
CA GLN A 47 10.30 22.35 -27.32
C GLN A 47 9.45 21.40 -28.16
N ARG A 48 9.98 20.21 -28.53
CA ARG A 48 9.32 19.27 -29.43
C ARG A 48 9.35 17.86 -28.85
N GLY A 49 8.23 17.14 -28.96
CA GLY A 49 8.14 15.73 -28.62
C GLY A 49 7.90 14.90 -29.88
N TYR A 50 8.71 13.87 -30.11
CA TYR A 50 8.54 12.94 -31.22
C TYR A 50 8.06 11.59 -30.70
N PHE A 51 7.12 10.97 -31.42
CA PHE A 51 6.49 9.72 -31.03
C PHE A 51 6.48 8.73 -32.19
N CYS A 52 6.74 7.46 -31.89
CA CYS A 52 6.47 6.37 -32.81
C CYS A 52 5.08 5.79 -32.53
N THR A 53 4.29 5.59 -33.59
CA THR A 53 2.96 5.00 -33.48
C THR A 53 3.03 3.47 -33.57
N LYS A 54 2.02 2.77 -33.04
CA LYS A 54 1.91 1.30 -33.20
C LYS A 54 1.86 0.86 -34.67
N LYS A 55 1.44 1.75 -35.57
CA LYS A 55 1.42 1.52 -37.03
C LYS A 55 2.77 1.76 -37.72
N GLY A 56 3.78 2.25 -37.00
CA GLY A 56 5.12 2.47 -37.55
C GLY A 56 5.36 3.85 -38.17
N GLY A 57 4.48 4.83 -37.90
CA GLY A 57 4.68 6.23 -38.32
C GLY A 57 5.36 7.09 -37.25
N LEU A 58 5.98 8.19 -37.69
CA LEU A 58 6.57 9.23 -36.85
C LEU A 58 5.60 10.42 -36.71
N VAL A 59 5.35 10.85 -35.48
CA VAL A 59 4.47 11.99 -35.18
C VAL A 59 5.21 12.95 -34.25
N GLU A 60 5.04 14.25 -34.47
CA GLU A 60 5.62 15.33 -33.65
C GLU A 60 4.51 16.11 -32.92
N ILE A 61 4.79 16.49 -31.68
CA ILE A 61 4.08 17.56 -30.97
C ILE A 61 5.03 18.75 -30.80
N ALA A 62 4.65 19.90 -31.33
CA ALA A 62 5.35 21.15 -31.08
C ALA A 62 4.67 21.88 -29.92
N VAL A 63 5.41 22.19 -28.86
CA VAL A 63 4.93 22.97 -27.71
C VAL A 63 4.93 24.46 -28.09
N VAL A 64 4.00 24.83 -28.97
CA VAL A 64 3.69 26.23 -29.34
C VAL A 64 2.24 26.44 -28.94
N GLU A 65 1.85 27.47 -28.19
CA GLU A 65 0.43 27.65 -27.84
C GLU A 65 -0.40 28.06 -29.07
N PRO A 66 -1.45 27.30 -29.49
CA PRO A 66 -1.88 25.98 -29.00
C PRO A 66 -1.11 24.83 -29.67
N PRO A 67 -0.70 23.78 -28.92
CA PRO A 67 0.24 22.77 -29.40
C PRO A 67 -0.38 21.96 -30.53
N ARG A 68 0.44 21.73 -31.56
CA ARG A 68 0.01 21.12 -32.82
C ARG A 68 0.65 19.75 -32.99
N TRP A 69 -0.16 18.80 -33.45
CA TRP A 69 0.28 17.47 -33.84
C TRP A 69 0.60 17.46 -35.34
N ILE A 70 1.79 16.96 -35.71
CA ILE A 70 2.25 16.88 -37.09
C ILE A 70 2.60 15.43 -37.41
N ASN A 71 2.00 14.86 -38.45
CA ASN A 71 2.32 13.52 -38.92
C ASN A 71 3.41 13.57 -39.99
N HIS A 72 4.54 12.90 -39.74
CA HIS A 72 5.70 12.85 -40.64
C HIS A 72 5.75 11.57 -41.50
N GLY A 73 4.75 10.69 -41.34
CA GLY A 73 4.64 9.43 -42.08
C GLY A 73 5.69 8.40 -41.67
N GLN A 74 6.10 7.56 -42.63
CA GLN A 74 7.06 6.47 -42.42
C GLN A 74 8.07 6.42 -43.59
N PRO A 75 9.29 5.89 -43.38
CA PRO A 75 10.26 5.71 -44.45
C PRO A 75 9.75 4.72 -45.52
N SER A 76 10.15 4.93 -46.78
CA SER A 76 9.74 4.06 -47.88
C SER A 76 10.21 2.61 -47.64
N GLY A 77 9.26 1.67 -47.60
CA GLY A 77 9.52 0.24 -47.39
C GLY A 77 9.89 -0.17 -45.97
N ALA A 78 9.79 0.73 -44.97
CA ALA A 78 10.14 0.43 -43.58
C ALA A 78 9.21 1.12 -42.58
N ASN A 79 9.22 0.66 -41.33
CA ASN A 79 8.49 1.25 -40.22
C ASN A 79 9.43 1.98 -39.24
N VAL A 80 8.89 2.91 -38.46
CA VAL A 80 9.57 3.55 -37.32
C VAL A 80 9.31 2.71 -36.07
N ALA A 81 10.25 1.84 -35.70
CA ALA A 81 10.09 0.95 -34.55
C ALA A 81 10.52 1.60 -33.22
N ALA A 82 11.57 2.42 -33.27
CA ALA A 82 12.08 3.24 -32.17
C ALA A 82 12.71 4.53 -32.71
N ILE A 83 12.73 5.57 -31.87
CA ILE A 83 13.47 6.81 -32.14
C ILE A 83 14.81 6.69 -31.41
N ALA A 84 15.92 6.76 -32.17
CA ALA A 84 17.25 6.63 -31.61
C ALA A 84 17.62 7.89 -30.83
N ASP A 85 17.61 9.05 -31.50
CA ASP A 85 17.87 10.35 -30.88
C ASP A 85 17.50 11.51 -31.83
N ILE A 86 17.52 12.74 -31.32
CA ILE A 86 17.15 13.96 -32.04
C ILE A 86 18.33 14.93 -32.07
N ALA A 87 18.84 15.26 -33.26
CA ALA A 87 19.87 16.28 -33.41
C ALA A 87 19.23 17.68 -33.51
N SER A 88 19.23 18.43 -32.40
CA SER A 88 18.69 19.80 -32.37
C SER A 88 19.43 20.77 -33.30
N THR A 89 20.75 20.61 -33.47
CA THR A 89 21.57 21.52 -34.30
C THR A 89 21.27 21.42 -35.79
N ARG A 90 20.90 20.23 -36.28
CA ARG A 90 20.54 19.99 -37.69
C ARG A 90 19.03 19.87 -37.93
N GLU A 91 18.23 19.91 -36.86
CA GLU A 91 16.79 19.59 -36.87
C GLU A 91 16.49 18.24 -37.55
N VAL A 92 17.20 17.21 -37.11
CA VAL A 92 17.15 15.86 -37.70
C VAL A 92 16.69 14.85 -36.65
N VAL A 93 15.83 13.92 -37.04
CA VAL A 93 15.37 12.80 -36.19
C VAL A 93 15.95 11.49 -36.71
N TYR A 94 16.69 10.77 -35.88
CA TYR A 94 17.19 9.45 -36.22
C TYR A 94 16.24 8.37 -35.71
N THR A 95 15.88 7.44 -36.58
CA THR A 95 14.93 6.36 -36.27
C THR A 95 15.50 5.01 -36.67
N ILE A 96 15.07 3.96 -35.97
CA ILE A 96 15.47 2.58 -36.25
C ILE A 96 14.23 1.79 -36.64
N SER A 97 14.33 1.05 -37.75
CA SER A 97 13.26 0.19 -38.22
C SER A 97 13.19 -1.13 -37.46
N SER A 98 12.08 -1.86 -37.59
CA SER A 98 11.97 -3.20 -36.99
C SER A 98 12.97 -4.21 -37.60
N ALA A 99 13.40 -3.99 -38.84
CA ALA A 99 14.47 -4.74 -39.47
C ALA A 99 15.85 -4.45 -38.83
N GLY A 100 16.03 -3.27 -38.24
CA GLY A 100 17.28 -2.80 -37.65
C GLY A 100 18.08 -1.85 -38.54
N ASP A 101 17.40 -1.17 -39.47
CA ASP A 101 18.00 -0.14 -40.33
C ASP A 101 17.89 1.25 -39.71
N LEU A 102 18.94 2.05 -39.85
CA LEU A 102 18.98 3.44 -39.40
C LEU A 102 18.47 4.39 -40.50
N TYR A 103 17.51 5.25 -40.14
CA TYR A 103 16.97 6.29 -41.00
C TYR A 103 17.14 7.68 -40.38
N GLU A 104 17.47 8.65 -41.23
CA GLU A 104 17.51 10.08 -40.94
C GLU A 104 16.24 10.73 -41.52
N TYR A 105 15.42 11.35 -40.67
CA TYR A 105 14.31 12.20 -41.09
C TYR A 105 14.71 13.67 -40.98
N ASN A 106 14.51 14.41 -42.08
CA ASN A 106 14.75 15.83 -42.16
C ASN A 106 13.66 16.49 -43.00
N SER A 107 12.82 17.30 -42.35
CA SER A 107 11.68 18.01 -42.96
C SER A 107 12.09 18.97 -44.08
N LYS A 108 13.31 19.50 -44.05
CA LYS A 108 13.85 20.44 -45.05
C LYS A 108 14.46 19.74 -46.26
N SER A 109 14.64 18.42 -46.22
CA SER A 109 15.28 17.67 -47.30
C SER A 109 14.28 16.97 -48.23
N LYS A 110 14.67 16.80 -49.51
CA LYS A 110 13.93 16.01 -50.51
C LYS A 110 14.89 14.98 -51.13
N PRO A 111 14.71 13.66 -50.89
CA PRO A 111 13.68 13.03 -50.07
C PRO A 111 13.86 13.33 -48.57
N SER A 112 12.75 13.42 -47.83
CA SER A 112 12.74 13.75 -46.39
C SER A 112 13.25 12.62 -45.51
N TRP A 113 13.31 11.39 -46.05
CA TRP A 113 13.83 10.20 -45.39
C TRP A 113 15.09 9.72 -46.11
N LYS A 114 16.17 9.48 -45.36
CA LYS A 114 17.43 8.93 -45.88
C LYS A 114 17.83 7.70 -45.07
N ARG A 115 18.16 6.61 -45.76
CA ARG A 115 18.66 5.38 -45.12
C ARG A 115 20.18 5.44 -44.97
N HIS A 116 20.69 5.10 -43.79
CA HIS A 116 22.12 4.98 -43.55
C HIS A 116 22.54 3.54 -43.84
N ILE A 117 23.33 3.35 -44.90
CA ILE A 117 23.82 2.04 -45.31
C ILE A 117 25.04 1.69 -44.46
N TRP A 118 25.04 0.49 -43.89
CA TRP A 118 26.21 -0.11 -43.24
C TRP A 118 26.77 -1.17 -44.18
N GLN A 119 27.81 -0.80 -44.93
CA GLN A 119 28.58 -1.71 -45.78
C GLN A 119 29.99 -1.78 -45.23
N GLU A 120 30.35 -2.91 -44.65
CA GLU A 120 31.73 -3.33 -44.44
C GLU A 120 31.94 -4.64 -45.19
N ASN A 121 33.17 -4.93 -45.61
CA ASN A 121 33.57 -6.15 -46.34
C ASN A 121 33.45 -7.45 -45.51
N LYS A 122 32.44 -7.56 -44.63
CA LYS A 122 32.09 -8.73 -43.84
C LYS A 122 30.75 -9.29 -44.32
N THR A 123 30.68 -10.62 -44.42
CA THR A 123 29.56 -11.40 -44.99
C THR A 123 28.25 -11.32 -44.20
N GLN A 124 28.21 -10.64 -43.05
CA GLN A 124 26.99 -10.46 -42.26
C GLN A 124 27.01 -9.11 -41.54
N VAL A 125 26.13 -8.19 -41.94
CA VAL A 125 25.95 -6.89 -41.28
C VAL A 125 25.04 -7.08 -40.07
N SER A 126 25.56 -6.79 -38.88
CA SER A 126 24.78 -6.77 -37.64
C SER A 126 23.63 -5.77 -37.74
N SER A 127 22.41 -6.21 -37.44
CA SER A 127 21.24 -5.32 -37.43
C SER A 127 21.18 -4.51 -36.14
N LEU A 128 20.67 -3.28 -36.19
CA LEU A 128 20.50 -2.47 -34.98
C LEU A 128 19.33 -2.95 -34.13
N ILE A 129 19.45 -2.81 -32.81
CA ILE A 129 18.32 -3.00 -31.91
C ILE A 129 17.43 -1.74 -31.93
N PRO A 130 16.09 -1.87 -32.01
CA PRO A 130 15.19 -0.72 -31.88
C PRO A 130 15.18 -0.17 -30.44
N SER A 131 16.19 0.63 -30.08
CA SER A 131 16.33 1.27 -28.77
C SER A 131 16.72 2.75 -28.90
N LYS A 132 16.68 3.46 -27.76
CA LYS A 132 17.26 4.80 -27.65
C LYS A 132 18.79 4.74 -27.82
N GLY A 133 19.33 5.69 -28.56
CA GLY A 133 20.76 5.91 -28.75
C GLY A 133 21.24 7.14 -27.98
N CYS A 134 22.40 7.68 -28.40
CA CYS A 134 22.93 8.93 -27.86
C CYS A 134 23.75 9.68 -28.92
N ILE A 135 23.45 10.95 -29.14
CA ILE A 135 24.24 11.86 -29.96
C ILE A 135 25.21 12.64 -29.08
N LEU A 136 26.47 12.67 -29.51
CA LEU A 136 27.49 13.53 -28.97
C LEU A 136 28.02 14.47 -30.07
N HIS A 137 28.01 15.77 -29.78
CA HIS A 137 28.59 16.81 -30.62
C HIS A 137 30.01 17.17 -30.14
N GLY A 138 30.94 17.38 -31.09
CA GLY A 138 32.25 17.98 -30.80
C GLY A 138 33.29 17.05 -30.18
N LEU A 139 33.22 15.73 -30.43
CA LEU A 139 34.19 14.74 -29.91
C LEU A 139 35.60 14.85 -30.50
N LEU A 140 35.74 15.48 -31.67
CA LEU A 140 37.01 15.80 -32.31
C LEU A 140 37.13 17.32 -32.40
N SER A 141 38.35 17.86 -32.29
CA SER A 141 38.70 19.29 -32.39
C SER A 141 38.20 19.94 -33.69
N GLY A 142 36.91 20.25 -33.76
CA GLY A 142 36.25 20.88 -34.90
C GLY A 142 34.72 20.85 -34.77
N ASP A 143 34.10 22.03 -34.92
CA ASP A 143 32.67 22.34 -34.73
C ASP A 143 31.68 21.60 -35.66
N HIS A 144 32.14 20.62 -36.45
CA HIS A 144 31.36 19.98 -37.51
C HIS A 144 31.39 18.45 -37.41
N SER A 145 31.59 17.89 -36.22
CA SER A 145 31.54 16.44 -35.97
C SER A 145 30.35 16.04 -35.09
N GLU A 146 29.60 15.03 -35.56
CA GLU A 146 28.43 14.47 -34.88
C GLU A 146 28.61 12.96 -34.78
N SER A 147 28.46 12.40 -33.59
CA SER A 147 28.65 10.97 -33.34
C SER A 147 27.40 10.40 -32.68
N LEU A 148 26.70 9.51 -33.39
CA LEU A 148 25.51 8.83 -32.91
C LEU A 148 25.88 7.42 -32.47
N PHE A 149 25.79 7.15 -31.17
CA PHE A 149 26.04 5.85 -30.55
C PHE A 149 24.77 5.02 -30.51
N LEU A 150 24.87 3.77 -30.95
CA LEU A 150 23.77 2.82 -31.15
C LEU A 150 24.18 1.43 -30.67
N LEU A 151 23.18 0.57 -30.41
CA LEU A 151 23.40 -0.84 -30.06
C LEU A 151 22.98 -1.76 -31.21
N THR A 152 23.72 -2.84 -31.41
CA THR A 152 23.35 -3.94 -32.31
C THR A 152 22.42 -4.93 -31.61
N LYS A 153 21.74 -5.80 -32.38
CA LYS A 153 20.94 -6.92 -31.82
C LYS A 153 21.81 -7.92 -31.06
N GLU A 154 23.10 -8.00 -31.38
CA GLU A 154 24.08 -8.82 -30.68
C GLU A 154 24.55 -8.18 -29.37
N GLY A 155 24.18 -6.91 -29.10
CA GLY A 155 24.53 -6.20 -27.87
C GLY A 155 25.92 -5.57 -27.89
N THR A 156 26.41 -5.17 -29.06
CA THR A 156 27.66 -4.41 -29.25
C THR A 156 27.39 -2.93 -29.47
N LEU A 157 28.34 -2.08 -29.06
CA LEU A 157 28.32 -0.64 -29.25
C LEU A 157 28.88 -0.28 -30.62
N VAL A 158 28.10 0.47 -31.40
CA VAL A 158 28.54 1.01 -32.69
C VAL A 158 28.29 2.50 -32.75
N GLU A 159 29.15 3.21 -33.46
CA GLU A 159 29.09 4.64 -33.64
C GLU A 159 28.91 4.97 -35.12
N ARG A 160 27.89 5.78 -35.38
CA ARG A 160 27.67 6.43 -36.66
C ARG A 160 28.26 7.85 -36.59
N ARG A 161 29.45 8.03 -37.17
CA ARG A 161 30.19 9.29 -37.11
C ARG A 161 30.04 10.10 -38.40
N LEU A 162 29.65 11.36 -38.27
CA LEU A 162 29.76 12.39 -39.30
C LEU A 162 31.01 13.22 -39.03
N HIS A 163 31.95 13.23 -39.96
CA HIS A 163 33.15 14.06 -39.90
C HIS A 163 33.39 14.68 -41.28
N GLN A 164 33.48 16.01 -41.36
CA GLN A 164 33.69 16.74 -42.63
C GLN A 164 32.70 16.32 -43.74
N ARG A 165 31.40 16.24 -43.41
CA ARG A 165 30.31 15.78 -44.31
C ARG A 165 30.43 14.34 -44.82
N LYS A 166 31.39 13.56 -44.32
CA LYS A 166 31.52 12.14 -44.60
C LYS A 166 31.09 11.33 -43.39
N TRP A 167 30.42 10.24 -43.71
CA TRP A 167 29.70 9.42 -42.77
C TRP A 167 30.45 8.09 -42.67
N LYS A 168 30.92 7.71 -41.47
CA LYS A 168 31.59 6.42 -41.21
C LYS A 168 30.85 5.61 -40.12
N TRP A 169 30.98 4.29 -40.18
CA TRP A 169 30.61 3.38 -39.10
C TRP A 169 31.88 2.96 -38.35
N ILE A 170 31.80 2.92 -37.02
CA ILE A 170 32.90 2.53 -36.15
C ILE A 170 32.35 1.53 -35.14
N ASP A 171 32.98 0.36 -35.06
CA ASP A 171 32.64 -0.68 -34.07
C ASP A 171 33.49 -0.49 -32.82
N HIS A 172 32.84 -0.34 -31.66
CA HIS A 172 33.47 -0.23 -30.35
C HIS A 172 33.37 -1.54 -29.55
N GLY A 173 32.64 -2.54 -30.06
CA GLY A 173 32.47 -3.84 -29.43
C GLY A 173 31.64 -3.79 -28.14
N SER A 174 31.81 -4.82 -27.30
CA SER A 174 31.22 -4.90 -25.96
C SER A 174 32.24 -5.44 -24.96
N PRO A 175 32.03 -5.26 -23.64
CA PRO A 175 32.86 -5.90 -22.63
C PRO A 175 32.84 -7.44 -22.78
N PRO A 176 33.93 -8.14 -22.41
CA PRO A 176 34.01 -9.60 -22.55
C PRO A 176 32.83 -10.31 -21.89
N HIS A 177 32.16 -11.19 -22.64
CA HIS A 177 31.01 -11.99 -22.19
C HIS A 177 29.78 -11.18 -21.73
N GLN A 178 29.65 -9.92 -22.16
CA GLN A 178 28.52 -9.06 -21.82
C GLN A 178 27.83 -8.53 -23.08
N ASN A 179 26.50 -8.63 -23.09
CA ASN A 179 25.66 -8.00 -24.12
C ASN A 179 25.04 -6.73 -23.56
N LEU A 180 25.27 -5.60 -24.22
CA LEU A 180 24.72 -4.29 -23.88
C LEU A 180 23.23 -4.23 -24.26
N THR A 181 22.40 -3.62 -23.42
CA THR A 181 20.93 -3.58 -23.60
C THR A 181 20.34 -2.18 -23.60
N SER A 182 20.97 -1.19 -22.97
CA SER A 182 20.56 0.22 -23.03
C SER A 182 21.76 1.16 -22.92
N ILE A 183 21.60 2.39 -23.40
CA ILE A 183 22.60 3.46 -23.33
C ILE A 183 22.06 4.59 -22.45
N THR A 184 22.90 5.10 -21.55
CA THR A 184 22.63 6.25 -20.68
C THR A 184 23.74 7.28 -20.83
N PRO A 185 23.45 8.47 -21.39
CA PRO A 185 24.44 9.54 -21.45
C PRO A 185 24.71 10.08 -20.04
N SER A 186 25.98 10.25 -19.67
CA SER A 186 26.32 10.99 -18.45
C SER A 186 26.10 12.49 -18.66
N LEU A 187 25.57 13.19 -17.65
CA LEU A 187 25.58 14.66 -17.62
C LEU A 187 27.02 15.19 -17.73
N ARG A 188 27.24 16.22 -18.54
CA ARG A 188 28.58 16.80 -18.76
C ARG A 188 29.05 17.51 -17.49
N ASP A 189 30.29 17.26 -17.10
CA ASP A 189 31.03 18.14 -16.20
C ASP A 189 31.80 19.16 -17.05
N GLU A 190 31.60 20.44 -16.78
CA GLU A 190 32.39 21.51 -17.38
C GLU A 190 33.85 21.45 -16.91
N SER A 191 34.15 20.76 -15.81
CA SER A 191 35.50 20.65 -15.24
C SER A 191 36.35 19.49 -15.78
N SER A 192 35.75 18.48 -16.41
CA SER A 192 36.48 17.36 -17.03
C SER A 192 36.74 17.61 -18.53
N GLU A 193 37.83 18.31 -18.83
CA GLU A 193 38.23 18.63 -20.21
C GLU A 193 38.67 17.42 -21.04
N THR A 194 38.84 16.23 -20.45
CA THR A 194 39.62 15.14 -21.05
C THR A 194 38.83 13.96 -21.61
N SER A 195 37.62 13.66 -21.12
CA SER A 195 36.82 12.51 -21.60
C SER A 195 35.30 12.71 -21.47
N ILE A 196 34.53 11.89 -22.20
CA ILE A 196 33.07 11.78 -22.12
C ILE A 196 32.72 10.34 -21.76
N SER A 197 31.83 10.14 -20.80
CA SER A 197 31.41 8.81 -20.34
C SER A 197 30.02 8.44 -20.84
N LEU A 198 29.84 7.17 -21.21
CA LEU A 198 28.54 6.59 -21.52
C LEU A 198 28.32 5.38 -20.59
N LEU A 199 27.18 5.34 -19.90
CA LEU A 199 26.82 4.22 -19.03
C LEU A 199 25.90 3.26 -19.78
N PHE A 200 26.14 1.96 -19.63
CA PHE A 200 25.41 0.90 -20.30
C PHE A 200 24.90 -0.12 -19.29
N THR A 201 23.65 -0.57 -19.47
CA THR A 201 23.14 -1.73 -18.73
C THR A 201 23.31 -2.99 -19.57
N THR A 202 23.71 -4.10 -18.93
CA THR A 202 23.94 -5.37 -19.61
C THR A 202 22.81 -6.37 -19.39
N SER A 203 22.74 -7.39 -20.23
CA SER A 203 21.83 -8.53 -20.09
C SER A 203 22.02 -9.34 -18.80
N THR A 204 23.18 -9.22 -18.13
CA THR A 204 23.46 -9.84 -16.84
C THR A 204 22.98 -8.99 -15.65
N GLY A 205 22.57 -7.75 -15.91
CA GLY A 205 22.08 -6.79 -14.92
C GLY A 205 23.16 -5.91 -14.29
N SER A 206 24.33 -5.77 -14.94
CA SER A 206 25.45 -4.92 -14.48
C SER A 206 25.50 -3.60 -15.24
N VAL A 207 26.15 -2.60 -14.64
CA VAL A 207 26.43 -1.31 -15.29
C VAL A 207 27.90 -1.21 -15.68
N PHE A 208 28.14 -0.85 -16.95
CA PHE A 208 29.47 -0.57 -17.49
C PHE A 208 29.56 0.89 -17.95
N GLU A 209 30.73 1.48 -17.81
CA GLU A 209 31.05 2.82 -18.30
C GLU A 209 32.01 2.70 -19.49
N TYR A 210 31.69 3.35 -20.60
CA TYR A 210 32.61 3.52 -21.72
C TYR A 210 33.16 4.94 -21.71
N GLN A 211 34.46 5.09 -21.56
CA GLN A 211 35.13 6.39 -21.53
C GLN A 211 35.72 6.72 -22.89
N ILE A 212 35.32 7.87 -23.44
CA ILE A 212 35.72 8.36 -24.75
C ILE A 212 36.66 9.58 -24.55
N PRO A 213 37.93 9.53 -24.95
CA PRO A 213 38.85 10.66 -24.80
C PRO A 213 38.49 11.81 -25.77
N LYS A 214 38.58 13.07 -25.29
CA LYS A 214 38.26 14.30 -26.06
C LYS A 214 39.41 14.82 -26.94
N GLN A 215 40.68 14.51 -26.61
CA GLN A 215 41.85 14.97 -27.37
C GLN A 215 42.64 13.79 -27.96
N LEU A 216 42.78 13.75 -29.29
CA LEU A 216 43.64 12.80 -29.98
C LEU A 216 44.97 13.51 -30.34
N GLY A 217 45.99 13.32 -29.50
CA GLY A 217 47.36 13.58 -29.93
C GLY A 217 47.79 12.51 -30.93
N THR A 218 48.09 12.92 -32.16
CA THR A 218 48.94 12.29 -33.20
C THR A 218 49.19 10.78 -33.11
N ALA A 219 48.16 9.94 -33.00
CA ALA A 219 48.29 8.48 -33.08
C ALA A 219 47.92 8.00 -34.49
N PRO A 220 48.84 7.33 -35.22
CA PRO A 220 48.51 6.71 -36.49
C PRO A 220 47.68 5.44 -36.22
N ASN A 221 46.66 5.24 -37.06
CA ASN A 221 45.66 4.16 -37.06
C ASN A 221 44.42 4.38 -36.16
N ASN A 222 43.28 4.44 -36.87
CA ASN A 222 41.86 4.32 -36.53
C ASN A 222 41.42 3.34 -35.39
N GLN A 223 42.18 3.16 -34.32
CA GLN A 223 41.75 2.40 -33.14
C GLN A 223 41.52 3.38 -31.99
N PHE A 224 40.26 3.58 -31.62
CA PHE A 224 39.88 4.18 -30.35
C PHE A 224 39.81 3.06 -29.32
N PRO A 225 40.78 2.90 -28.40
CA PRO A 225 40.55 2.07 -27.23
C PRO A 225 39.82 2.93 -26.21
N GLY A 226 38.49 3.05 -26.34
CA GLY A 226 37.72 3.51 -25.19
C GLY A 226 37.86 2.47 -24.07
N SER A 227 38.07 2.94 -22.85
CA SER A 227 38.22 2.05 -21.70
C SER A 227 36.85 1.69 -21.12
N TRP A 228 36.64 0.41 -20.87
CA TRP A 228 35.46 -0.10 -20.18
C TRP A 228 35.70 -0.12 -18.66
N GLY A 229 34.94 0.68 -17.92
CA GLY A 229 34.83 0.61 -16.47
C GLY A 229 33.68 -0.31 -16.06
N ASN A 230 33.88 -1.16 -15.05
CA ASN A 230 32.81 -2.01 -14.51
C ASN A 230 32.34 -1.44 -13.17
N HIS A 231 31.08 -0.99 -13.12
CA HIS A 231 30.43 -0.51 -11.90
C HIS A 231 29.56 -1.59 -11.24
N GLN A 232 29.52 -2.78 -11.81
CA GLN A 232 28.75 -3.94 -11.35
C GLN A 232 27.27 -3.58 -11.14
N HIS A 233 26.62 -4.28 -10.23
CA HIS A 233 25.26 -4.03 -9.78
C HIS A 233 25.29 -3.92 -8.25
N PRO A 234 24.27 -3.35 -7.61
CA PRO A 234 24.19 -3.35 -6.15
C PRO A 234 24.31 -4.76 -5.56
N LEU A 235 24.85 -4.86 -4.33
CA LEU A 235 25.19 -6.12 -3.65
C LEU A 235 24.07 -7.17 -3.61
N HIS A 236 22.81 -6.72 -3.61
CA HIS A 236 21.62 -7.57 -3.43
C HIS A 236 20.57 -7.43 -4.54
N ALA A 237 20.90 -6.75 -5.65
CA ALA A 237 19.96 -6.57 -6.74
C ALA A 237 20.67 -6.36 -8.08
N LYS A 238 19.96 -6.66 -9.17
CA LYS A 238 20.43 -6.46 -10.55
C LYS A 238 19.72 -5.26 -11.17
N VAL A 239 20.43 -4.53 -12.02
CA VAL A 239 19.86 -3.42 -12.77
C VAL A 239 18.92 -3.94 -13.87
N ALA A 240 17.78 -3.27 -14.03
CA ALA A 240 16.75 -3.59 -15.00
C ALA A 240 17.30 -3.59 -16.43
N ARG A 241 17.11 -4.73 -17.12
CA ARG A 241 17.65 -4.95 -18.46
C ARG A 241 16.87 -4.17 -19.51
N GLY A 242 17.56 -3.55 -20.46
CA GLY A 242 16.94 -2.80 -21.55
C GLY A 242 16.29 -1.47 -21.10
N LYS A 243 16.54 -1.02 -19.87
CA LYS A 243 16.08 0.27 -19.36
C LYS A 243 17.29 1.21 -19.23
N PRO A 244 17.27 2.41 -19.83
CA PRO A 244 18.33 3.40 -19.60
C PRO A 244 18.21 3.96 -18.18
N GLY A 245 19.33 4.35 -17.60
CA GLY A 245 19.36 5.11 -16.36
C GLY A 245 18.88 6.54 -16.56
N LEU A 246 18.53 7.19 -15.45
CA LEU A 246 18.14 8.60 -15.39
C LEU A 246 19.28 9.39 -14.75
N PRO A 247 20.06 10.17 -15.53
CA PRO A 247 21.11 11.00 -14.96
C PRO A 247 20.48 12.17 -14.19
N LEU A 248 20.81 12.31 -12.91
CA LEU A 248 20.29 13.39 -12.04
C LEU A 248 21.20 14.60 -12.05
N GLN A 249 22.49 14.35 -11.82
CA GLN A 249 23.57 15.33 -11.77
C GLN A 249 24.85 14.67 -12.28
N PHE A 250 25.91 15.46 -12.45
CA PHE A 250 27.21 14.89 -12.75
C PHE A 250 27.60 13.87 -11.68
N GLY A 251 28.03 12.69 -12.12
CA GLY A 251 28.41 11.61 -11.22
C GLY A 251 27.27 10.99 -10.41
N ARG A 252 25.98 11.28 -10.70
CA ARG A 252 24.81 10.70 -10.04
C ARG A 252 23.78 10.21 -11.07
N THR A 253 23.55 8.90 -11.14
CA THR A 253 22.62 8.29 -12.10
C THR A 253 21.72 7.28 -11.40
N LEU A 254 20.41 7.39 -11.61
CA LEU A 254 19.43 6.43 -11.12
C LEU A 254 19.23 5.29 -12.11
N PHE A 255 19.10 4.08 -11.56
CA PHE A 255 18.78 2.88 -12.30
C PHE A 255 17.58 2.18 -11.65
N ALA A 256 16.66 1.71 -12.47
CA ALA A 256 15.65 0.77 -12.02
C ALA A 256 16.29 -0.61 -11.79
N LEU A 257 15.83 -1.33 -10.77
CA LEU A 257 16.28 -2.69 -10.46
C LEU A 257 15.28 -3.73 -10.98
N ASP A 258 15.75 -4.96 -11.23
CA ASP A 258 14.93 -6.10 -11.68
C ASP A 258 13.83 -6.45 -10.64
N ASP A 259 13.98 -6.04 -9.38
CA ASP A 259 13.04 -6.27 -8.28
C ASP A 259 12.00 -5.14 -8.08
N GLY A 260 12.05 -4.09 -8.90
CA GLY A 260 11.13 -2.95 -8.83
C GLY A 260 11.61 -1.77 -7.96
N ARG A 261 12.75 -1.88 -7.28
CA ARG A 261 13.36 -0.77 -6.52
C ARG A 261 14.15 0.18 -7.43
N LEU A 262 14.56 1.32 -6.88
CA LEU A 262 15.49 2.25 -7.52
C LEU A 262 16.86 2.14 -6.83
N ALA A 263 17.92 2.27 -7.61
CA ALA A 263 19.27 2.39 -7.09
C ALA A 263 19.97 3.59 -7.72
N GLU A 264 20.68 4.34 -6.89
CA GLU A 264 21.54 5.43 -7.30
C GLU A 264 22.98 4.94 -7.43
N LEU A 265 23.55 5.07 -8.63
CA LEU A 265 24.99 5.00 -8.84
C LEU A 265 25.57 6.40 -8.72
N HIS A 266 26.36 6.66 -7.68
CA HIS A 266 26.93 7.98 -7.44
C HIS A 266 28.41 7.97 -7.07
N LEU A 267 29.13 9.06 -7.36
CA LEU A 267 30.47 9.26 -6.81
C LEU A 267 30.39 9.34 -5.28
N ALA A 268 31.36 8.72 -4.59
CA ALA A 268 31.38 8.72 -3.13
C ALA A 268 31.37 10.17 -2.57
N GLY A 269 30.35 10.49 -1.77
CA GLY A 269 30.16 11.80 -1.14
C GLY A 269 29.22 12.77 -1.87
N LEU A 270 28.74 12.45 -3.08
CA LEU A 270 27.77 13.29 -3.82
C LEU A 270 26.32 12.81 -3.76
N GLY A 271 26.09 11.53 -3.50
CA GLY A 271 24.75 10.91 -3.48
C GLY A 271 24.52 10.02 -2.27
N GLY A 272 23.36 9.37 -2.23
CA GLY A 272 22.92 8.53 -1.12
C GLY A 272 21.55 8.94 -0.54
N GLU A 273 21.02 8.13 0.37
CA GLU A 273 19.67 8.28 0.97
C GLU A 273 19.43 9.67 1.58
N SER A 274 20.47 10.31 2.11
CA SER A 274 20.39 11.63 2.75
C SER A 274 20.70 12.81 1.80
N ALA A 275 20.94 12.57 0.51
CA ALA A 275 21.40 13.57 -0.44
C ALA A 275 20.29 14.06 -1.39
N GLY A 276 19.84 15.29 -1.18
CA GLY A 276 18.83 15.95 -2.03
C GLY A 276 19.29 16.24 -3.47
N PRO A 277 18.39 16.75 -4.33
CA PRO A 277 18.65 17.01 -5.75
C PRO A 277 19.50 18.27 -6.03
N SER A 278 20.02 18.96 -5.01
CA SER A 278 20.85 20.16 -5.12
C SER A 278 22.29 19.89 -4.64
N LEU A 279 23.28 20.53 -5.29
CA LEU A 279 24.68 20.44 -4.84
C LEU A 279 24.83 21.08 -3.45
N PRO A 280 25.43 20.40 -2.46
CA PRO A 280 25.91 21.07 -1.26
C PRO A 280 27.01 22.06 -1.67
N GLN A 281 26.79 23.36 -1.45
CA GLN A 281 27.68 24.46 -1.86
C GLN A 281 29.12 24.42 -1.31
N ASN A 282 29.46 23.47 -0.42
CA ASN A 282 30.71 23.47 0.34
C ASN A 282 31.53 22.17 0.23
N PHE A 283 31.72 21.60 -0.97
CA PHE A 283 32.70 20.53 -1.17
C PHE A 283 34.05 21.06 -1.66
N ARG A 284 34.94 21.35 -0.71
CA ARG A 284 36.36 21.68 -0.92
C ARG A 284 37.30 20.49 -0.65
N ARG A 285 36.82 19.25 -0.76
CA ARG A 285 37.63 18.03 -0.64
C ARG A 285 37.62 17.26 -1.96
N LYS A 286 38.80 16.81 -2.41
CA LYS A 286 39.00 15.98 -3.62
C LYS A 286 37.90 14.91 -3.70
N ALA A 287 36.97 15.07 -4.63
CA ALA A 287 35.95 14.06 -4.90
C ALA A 287 36.66 12.76 -5.28
N SER A 288 36.31 11.66 -4.62
CA SER A 288 36.82 10.35 -5.04
C SER A 288 36.22 10.04 -6.41
N THR A 289 37.03 9.55 -7.34
CA THR A 289 36.57 9.09 -8.67
C THR A 289 35.86 7.72 -8.62
N LYS A 290 35.65 7.16 -7.42
CA LYS A 290 35.03 5.85 -7.24
C LYS A 290 33.51 6.00 -7.12
N TYR A 291 32.80 5.30 -8.01
CA TYR A 291 31.36 5.14 -7.92
C TYR A 291 30.98 4.12 -6.85
N VAL A 292 29.87 4.40 -6.16
CA VAL A 292 29.24 3.58 -5.14
C VAL A 292 27.75 3.48 -5.43
N TRP A 293 27.17 2.34 -5.08
CA TRP A 293 25.73 2.11 -5.16
C TRP A 293 25.06 2.47 -3.84
N THR A 294 23.97 3.22 -3.91
CA THR A 294 22.99 3.34 -2.84
C THR A 294 21.64 2.85 -3.35
N ILE A 295 20.98 1.97 -2.62
CA ILE A 295 19.61 1.56 -2.95
C ILE A 295 18.69 2.66 -2.41
N LEU A 296 17.92 3.27 -3.29
CA LEU A 296 16.86 4.18 -2.88
C LEU A 296 15.63 3.31 -2.71
N ASP A 297 15.40 2.87 -1.48
CA ASP A 297 14.10 2.32 -1.14
C ASP A 297 13.07 3.40 -1.44
N SER A 298 12.14 3.10 -2.37
CA SER A 298 10.97 3.95 -2.53
C SER A 298 10.36 4.08 -1.14
N PRO A 299 10.09 5.29 -0.62
CA PRO A 299 9.56 5.46 0.74
C PRO A 299 8.43 4.47 0.90
N GLN A 300 8.52 3.63 1.93
CA GLN A 300 7.69 2.44 2.12
C GLN A 300 6.26 2.80 1.71
N SER A 301 5.83 2.40 0.51
CA SER A 301 4.70 3.07 -0.12
C SER A 301 3.44 2.66 0.64
N GLU A 302 2.98 3.43 1.61
CA GLU A 302 1.63 3.43 2.21
C GLU A 302 0.90 2.04 2.19
N GLY A 303 1.57 0.95 2.57
CA GLY A 303 1.01 -0.41 2.53
C GLY A 303 1.39 -1.31 1.34
N TRP A 304 2.58 -1.16 0.74
CA TRP A 304 3.09 -2.04 -0.33
C TRP A 304 2.25 -2.02 -1.62
N ASN A 305 1.70 -0.85 -1.94
CA ASN A 305 0.80 -0.63 -3.07
C ASN A 305 1.51 -0.38 -4.42
N ALA A 306 2.83 -0.54 -4.50
CA ALA A 306 3.64 -0.24 -5.69
C ALA A 306 3.12 -0.90 -6.98
N GLU A 307 2.52 -2.09 -6.86
CA GLU A 307 1.93 -2.84 -7.98
C GLU A 307 0.61 -2.25 -8.53
N TYR A 308 -0.05 -1.33 -7.81
CA TYR A 308 -1.23 -0.60 -8.28
C TYR A 308 -0.88 0.71 -8.99
N CYS A 309 0.39 1.12 -8.95
CA CYS A 309 0.81 2.41 -9.47
C CYS A 309 1.03 2.28 -11.00
N THR A 310 -0.07 2.21 -11.75
CA THR A 310 -0.06 2.15 -13.23
C THR A 310 0.06 3.55 -13.83
N GLU A 311 0.91 3.71 -14.86
CA GLU A 311 1.13 5.00 -15.54
C GLU A 311 -0.17 5.60 -16.11
N GLU A 312 -1.16 4.77 -16.45
CA GLU A 312 -2.40 5.17 -17.13
C GLU A 312 -3.38 5.98 -16.25
N ARG A 313 -3.41 5.73 -14.93
CA ARG A 313 -4.35 6.40 -13.99
C ARG A 313 -3.70 7.41 -13.05
N GLY A 314 -2.38 7.56 -13.12
CA GLY A 314 -1.62 8.48 -12.28
C GLY A 314 -1.56 8.05 -10.80
N PRO A 315 -1.00 8.91 -9.92
CA PRO A 315 -0.68 8.56 -8.52
C PRO A 315 -1.92 8.22 -7.66
N ARG A 316 -3.12 8.57 -8.13
CA ARG A 316 -4.39 8.23 -7.46
C ARG A 316 -4.64 6.73 -7.36
N ASN A 317 -4.11 5.93 -8.30
CA ASN A 317 -4.29 4.47 -8.30
C ASN A 317 -3.49 3.78 -7.19
N CYS A 318 -2.28 4.29 -6.93
CA CYS A 318 -1.41 3.89 -5.83
C CYS A 318 -2.09 4.03 -4.45
N MET A 319 -2.95 5.04 -4.32
CA MET A 319 -3.68 5.39 -3.10
C MET A 319 -5.01 4.64 -2.93
N THR A 320 -5.60 4.16 -4.03
CA THR A 320 -6.94 3.52 -4.04
C THR A 320 -6.89 2.00 -4.28
N GLY A 321 -5.74 1.45 -4.68
CA GLY A 321 -5.56 0.01 -4.85
C GLY A 321 -6.41 -0.60 -5.96
N ILE A 322 -6.61 0.11 -7.08
CA ILE A 322 -7.51 -0.34 -8.16
C ILE A 322 -6.70 -1.05 -9.25
N LYS A 323 -6.94 -2.36 -9.42
CA LYS A 323 -6.33 -3.14 -10.50
C LYS A 323 -6.99 -2.81 -11.84
N ASP A 324 -6.19 -2.64 -12.90
CA ASP A 324 -6.72 -2.54 -14.26
C ASP A 324 -7.19 -3.93 -14.72
N GLU A 325 -8.51 -4.15 -14.75
CA GLU A 325 -9.08 -5.31 -15.45
C GLU A 325 -8.92 -5.10 -16.96
N SER A 326 -7.98 -5.85 -17.56
CA SER A 326 -7.83 -5.90 -19.01
C SER A 326 -9.12 -6.46 -19.64
N LYS A 327 -9.92 -5.60 -20.26
CA LYS A 327 -11.10 -5.98 -21.05
C LYS A 327 -10.76 -6.58 -22.43
N ASP A 328 -9.66 -7.33 -22.52
CA ASP A 328 -9.25 -8.04 -23.73
C ASP A 328 -9.08 -9.53 -23.41
N SER A 329 -10.19 -10.18 -23.07
CA SER A 329 -10.40 -11.60 -23.39
C SER A 329 -11.87 -11.96 -23.19
N GLY A 330 -12.72 -11.49 -24.11
CA GLY A 330 -13.97 -12.17 -24.35
C GLY A 330 -13.66 -13.56 -24.91
N ILE A 331 -13.78 -14.58 -24.08
CA ILE A 331 -14.27 -15.94 -24.40
C ILE A 331 -14.54 -16.63 -23.05
N THR A 332 -15.79 -17.02 -22.88
CA THR A 332 -16.25 -17.99 -21.89
C THR A 332 -15.45 -19.29 -21.96
N SER A 333 -14.76 -19.70 -20.89
CA SER A 333 -14.76 -21.08 -20.37
C SER A 333 -13.85 -21.27 -19.16
N SER A 334 -14.23 -22.29 -18.41
CA SER A 334 -13.73 -22.83 -17.14
C SER A 334 -12.27 -23.31 -17.10
N VAL A 335 -11.72 -23.27 -15.88
CA VAL A 335 -10.80 -24.27 -15.27
C VAL A 335 -9.33 -24.29 -15.73
N THR A 336 -8.45 -24.03 -14.75
CA THR A 336 -7.02 -24.40 -14.63
C THR A 336 -6.09 -24.18 -15.82
N GLY A 337 -5.11 -23.28 -15.68
CA GLY A 337 -4.01 -23.20 -16.65
C GLY A 337 -2.89 -22.21 -16.32
N ARG A 338 -1.86 -22.72 -15.64
CA ARG A 338 -0.44 -22.31 -15.66
C ARG A 338 -0.05 -20.90 -15.17
N ARG A 339 0.51 -20.91 -13.95
CA ARG A 339 1.52 -19.97 -13.44
C ARG A 339 2.43 -19.46 -14.57
N LYS A 340 2.35 -18.18 -14.89
CA LYS A 340 3.57 -17.43 -15.22
C LYS A 340 4.34 -17.32 -13.91
N GLN A 341 5.51 -17.94 -13.86
CA GLN A 341 6.47 -17.75 -12.77
C GLN A 341 6.75 -16.24 -12.66
N SER A 342 6.07 -15.57 -11.74
CA SER A 342 6.51 -14.29 -11.22
C SER A 342 7.79 -14.55 -10.44
N GLN A 343 8.83 -13.78 -10.74
CA GLN A 343 10.07 -13.76 -9.97
C GLN A 343 9.75 -13.71 -8.47
N GLU A 344 10.44 -14.52 -7.67
CA GLU A 344 10.33 -14.51 -6.21
C GLU A 344 10.73 -13.11 -5.70
N GLN A 345 9.72 -12.33 -5.31
CA GLN A 345 9.92 -11.05 -4.63
C GLN A 345 10.21 -11.35 -3.16
N HIS A 346 11.44 -11.10 -2.72
CA HIS A 346 11.93 -11.44 -1.37
C HIS A 346 11.18 -10.77 -0.19
N TYR A 347 10.25 -9.84 -0.45
CA TYR A 347 9.47 -9.10 0.57
C TYR A 347 8.06 -9.65 0.82
N TYR A 348 7.57 -10.53 -0.05
CA TYR A 348 6.28 -11.20 0.10
C TYR A 348 6.49 -12.63 0.56
N LEU A 349 5.75 -13.03 1.59
CA LEU A 349 5.84 -14.38 2.10
C LEU A 349 5.26 -15.34 1.06
N SER A 350 6.09 -16.27 0.58
CA SER A 350 5.68 -17.32 -0.36
C SER A 350 4.57 -18.17 0.26
N LEU A 351 3.47 -18.44 -0.44
CA LEU A 351 2.39 -19.26 0.14
C LEU A 351 2.91 -20.67 0.53
N GLY A 352 2.70 -21.08 1.78
CA GLY A 352 3.17 -22.36 2.31
C GLY A 352 2.77 -23.55 1.42
N LYS A 353 3.75 -24.34 0.99
CA LYS A 353 3.53 -25.64 0.35
C LYS A 353 3.27 -26.68 1.45
N CYS A 354 2.21 -27.45 1.27
CA CYS A 354 1.97 -28.65 2.06
C CYS A 354 3.00 -29.70 1.64
N ASN A 355 3.98 -29.97 2.51
CA ASN A 355 4.80 -31.20 2.65
C ASN A 355 6.23 -30.84 3.05
N GLU A 356 6.47 -30.74 4.34
CA GLU A 356 7.72 -31.19 4.95
C GLU A 356 7.47 -31.34 6.46
N LEU A 357 7.61 -32.58 6.94
CA LEU A 357 7.58 -32.89 8.37
C LEU A 357 8.83 -32.27 9.00
N ILE A 358 8.65 -31.20 9.77
CA ILE A 358 9.65 -30.75 10.74
C ILE A 358 8.95 -30.69 12.09
N SER A 359 9.50 -31.45 13.03
CA SER A 359 9.06 -31.61 14.41
C SER A 359 8.85 -30.27 15.11
N SER A 360 7.59 -29.87 15.31
CA SER A 360 7.22 -28.72 16.13
C SER A 360 7.05 -29.15 17.59
N SER A 361 8.14 -29.14 18.35
CA SER A 361 8.07 -29.04 19.82
C SER A 361 7.86 -27.58 20.18
N GLU A 362 6.60 -27.18 20.33
CA GLU A 362 6.07 -26.13 21.22
C GLU A 362 4.63 -25.81 20.77
N GLU A 363 3.68 -26.55 21.35
CA GLU A 363 2.26 -26.22 21.31
C GLU A 363 2.03 -24.90 22.03
N TYR A 364 2.12 -23.78 21.31
CA TYR A 364 1.48 -22.55 21.77
C TYR A 364 -0.03 -22.75 21.62
N ASN A 365 -0.66 -22.90 22.79
CA ASN A 365 -2.06 -23.23 23.07
C ASN A 365 -3.07 -22.66 22.06
N LEU A 366 -4.09 -23.46 21.76
CA LEU A 366 -5.36 -22.99 21.20
C LEU A 366 -5.82 -21.76 21.98
N PRO A 367 -6.47 -20.76 21.35
CA PRO A 367 -7.17 -19.75 22.13
C PRO A 367 -8.11 -20.49 23.08
N ASP A 368 -8.02 -20.18 24.39
CA ASP A 368 -8.87 -20.76 25.43
C ASP A 368 -10.33 -20.75 24.98
N ASP A 369 -11.13 -21.74 25.41
CA ASP A 369 -12.56 -21.86 25.04
C ASP A 369 -13.37 -20.55 25.30
N ASP A 370 -12.85 -19.66 26.15
CA ASP A 370 -13.41 -18.34 26.48
C ASP A 370 -12.97 -17.17 25.60
N TRP A 371 -12.17 -17.38 24.55
CA TRP A 371 -11.63 -16.28 23.73
C TRP A 371 -12.70 -15.45 23.01
N ILE A 372 -13.68 -16.10 22.39
CA ILE A 372 -14.78 -15.39 21.74
C ILE A 372 -15.63 -14.70 22.81
N SER A 373 -15.89 -15.35 23.94
CA SER A 373 -16.77 -14.82 24.98
C SER A 373 -16.13 -13.60 25.66
N SER A 374 -14.82 -13.61 25.93
CA SER A 374 -14.10 -12.47 26.51
C SER A 374 -14.01 -11.24 25.58
N ASN A 375 -14.00 -11.44 24.26
CA ASN A 375 -13.91 -10.32 23.35
C ASN A 375 -15.31 -9.94 22.85
N PHE A 376 -16.06 -10.88 22.25
CA PHE A 376 -17.21 -10.70 21.35
C PHE A 376 -18.60 -10.70 21.98
N ARG A 377 -18.75 -10.50 23.30
CA ARG A 377 -20.07 -10.52 23.98
C ARG A 377 -20.97 -9.32 23.70
N LEU A 378 -20.40 -8.13 23.53
CA LEU A 378 -21.15 -6.90 23.32
C LEU A 378 -20.98 -6.42 21.88
N ARG A 379 -22.04 -5.93 21.23
CA ARG A 379 -21.94 -5.29 19.91
C ARG A 379 -22.93 -4.15 19.75
N LEU A 380 -22.45 -2.98 19.36
CA LEU A 380 -23.30 -1.86 18.97
C LEU A 380 -24.06 -2.18 17.67
N MET A 381 -25.34 -1.86 17.64
CA MET A 381 -26.19 -2.02 16.45
C MET A 381 -26.50 -0.67 15.81
N TYR A 382 -27.16 0.21 16.57
CA TYR A 382 -27.47 1.58 16.19
C TYR A 382 -26.95 2.51 17.28
N GLU A 383 -26.14 3.49 16.87
CA GLU A 383 -25.55 4.49 17.76
C GLU A 383 -26.61 5.18 18.62
N GLY A 384 -26.36 5.25 19.93
CA GLY A 384 -27.27 5.86 20.91
C GLY A 384 -28.64 5.17 21.06
N ARG A 385 -28.94 4.10 20.31
CA ARG A 385 -30.29 3.52 20.22
C ARG A 385 -30.37 2.05 20.59
N SER A 386 -29.38 1.24 20.21
CA SER A 386 -29.41 -0.19 20.52
C SER A 386 -28.05 -0.87 20.50
N PHE A 387 -27.89 -1.84 21.38
CA PHE A 387 -26.76 -2.75 21.42
C PHE A 387 -27.20 -4.15 21.83
N PHE A 388 -26.37 -5.14 21.49
CA PHE A 388 -26.59 -6.54 21.81
C PHE A 388 -25.62 -7.02 22.88
N LEU A 389 -26.10 -7.93 23.71
CA LEU A 389 -25.36 -8.65 24.74
C LEU A 389 -25.61 -10.15 24.55
N VAL A 390 -24.53 -10.92 24.46
CA VAL A 390 -24.54 -12.38 24.57
C VAL A 390 -24.13 -12.75 25.98
N THR A 391 -24.95 -13.54 26.65
CA THR A 391 -24.68 -13.96 28.04
C THR A 391 -23.72 -15.16 28.08
N VAL A 392 -23.20 -15.46 29.28
CA VAL A 392 -22.39 -16.67 29.52
C VAL A 392 -23.15 -17.94 29.13
N ASP A 393 -24.47 -17.97 29.34
CA ASP A 393 -25.35 -19.09 29.00
C ASP A 393 -25.68 -19.17 27.50
N GLY A 394 -25.15 -18.23 26.71
CA GLY A 394 -25.36 -18.13 25.27
C GLY A 394 -26.73 -17.60 24.84
N LEU A 395 -27.43 -16.90 25.75
CA LEU A 395 -28.66 -16.18 25.44
C LEU A 395 -28.34 -14.82 24.81
N ILE A 396 -29.23 -14.36 23.94
CA ILE A 396 -29.05 -13.14 23.15
C ILE A 396 -30.07 -12.11 23.58
N PHE A 397 -29.59 -10.96 24.03
CA PHE A 397 -30.43 -9.84 24.39
C PHE A 397 -30.06 -8.59 23.60
N GLU A 398 -31.07 -7.85 23.18
CA GLU A 398 -30.94 -6.51 22.59
C GLU A 398 -31.48 -5.50 23.59
N HIS A 399 -30.65 -4.54 23.97
CA HIS A 399 -31.10 -3.38 24.73
C HIS A 399 -31.42 -2.26 23.74
N VAL A 400 -32.70 -1.92 23.59
CA VAL A 400 -33.17 -0.95 22.59
C VAL A 400 -33.98 0.17 23.25
N CYS A 401 -33.79 1.38 22.73
CA CYS A 401 -34.60 2.54 23.10
C CYS A 401 -35.75 2.70 22.10
N ILE A 402 -36.98 2.52 22.57
CA ILE A 402 -38.22 2.73 21.81
C ILE A 402 -39.00 3.84 22.51
N ASP A 403 -39.33 4.92 21.80
CA ASP A 403 -40.06 6.07 22.32
C ASP A 403 -39.52 6.62 23.66
N SER A 404 -38.19 6.67 23.79
CA SER A 404 -37.44 7.10 25.00
C SER A 404 -37.49 6.14 26.19
N VAL A 405 -38.01 4.92 26.01
CA VAL A 405 -38.01 3.85 27.02
C VAL A 405 -36.99 2.79 26.62
N TRP A 406 -36.13 2.42 27.58
CA TRP A 406 -35.16 1.35 27.42
C TRP A 406 -35.78 0.01 27.77
N ILE A 407 -35.69 -0.95 26.84
CA ILE A 407 -36.20 -2.31 27.05
C ILE A 407 -35.17 -3.35 26.63
N TRP A 408 -35.18 -4.49 27.32
CA TRP A 408 -34.45 -5.69 26.93
C TRP A 408 -35.35 -6.60 26.10
N LEU A 409 -34.94 -6.89 24.86
CA LEU A 409 -35.59 -7.87 23.99
C LEU A 409 -34.74 -9.13 23.95
N LYS A 410 -35.34 -10.27 24.28
CA LYS A 410 -34.69 -11.59 24.12
C LYS A 410 -34.92 -12.08 22.70
N HIS A 411 -33.84 -12.50 22.03
CA HIS A 411 -33.92 -13.07 20.68
C HIS A 411 -33.75 -14.58 20.80
N ASP A 412 -34.83 -15.33 20.57
CA ASP A 412 -34.78 -16.79 20.62
C ASP A 412 -34.04 -17.35 19.40
N SER A 413 -33.09 -18.25 19.68
CA SER A 413 -32.32 -18.97 18.66
C SER A 413 -32.22 -20.44 19.08
N SER A 414 -32.07 -21.34 18.10
CA SER A 414 -32.00 -22.79 18.35
C SER A 414 -30.66 -23.23 18.96
N ASN A 415 -29.61 -22.42 18.78
CA ASN A 415 -28.24 -22.75 19.18
C ASN A 415 -27.76 -21.74 20.21
N ALA A 416 -27.06 -22.20 21.24
CA ALA A 416 -26.39 -21.30 22.18
C ALA A 416 -25.26 -20.53 21.47
N MET A 417 -25.22 -19.21 21.64
CA MET A 417 -24.23 -18.34 21.00
C MET A 417 -23.06 -18.04 21.93
N THR A 418 -21.85 -17.92 21.37
CA THR A 418 -20.63 -17.54 22.11
C THR A 418 -20.28 -16.07 21.98
N GLY A 419 -20.66 -15.42 20.87
CA GLY A 419 -20.39 -14.00 20.65
C GLY A 419 -20.79 -13.50 19.27
N ILE A 420 -20.66 -12.18 19.07
CA ILE A 420 -21.02 -11.43 17.86
C ILE A 420 -19.75 -10.96 17.17
N VAL A 421 -19.40 -11.61 16.07
CA VAL A 421 -18.13 -11.46 15.36
C VAL A 421 -18.17 -10.49 14.18
N GLY A 422 -19.34 -9.92 13.86
CA GLY A 422 -19.47 -8.94 12.79
C GLY A 422 -20.84 -8.28 12.72
N ASN A 423 -20.88 -7.08 12.14
CA ASN A 423 -22.11 -6.35 11.84
C ASN A 423 -22.00 -5.77 10.44
N TYR A 424 -23.02 -6.01 9.61
CA TYR A 424 -23.09 -5.42 8.27
C TYR A 424 -24.52 -5.06 7.91
N ASN A 425 -24.74 -3.78 7.59
CA ASN A 425 -26.00 -3.25 7.08
C ASN A 425 -27.26 -3.74 7.83
N GLY A 426 -27.25 -3.68 9.15
CA GLY A 426 -28.42 -4.12 9.93
C GLY A 426 -28.51 -5.63 10.19
N SER A 427 -27.53 -6.41 9.75
CA SER A 427 -27.44 -7.85 10.01
C SER A 427 -26.27 -8.16 10.94
N LEU A 428 -26.44 -9.17 11.78
CA LEU A 428 -25.43 -9.61 12.75
C LEU A 428 -24.88 -10.98 12.36
N PHE A 429 -23.55 -11.12 12.48
CA PHE A 429 -22.85 -12.39 12.34
C PHE A 429 -22.45 -12.87 13.73
N MET A 430 -23.05 -13.97 14.15
CA MET A 430 -22.86 -14.57 15.47
C MET A 430 -22.14 -15.91 15.32
N VAL A 431 -21.52 -16.37 16.39
CA VAL A 431 -20.87 -17.68 16.46
C VAL A 431 -21.55 -18.52 17.52
N ASP A 432 -21.82 -19.79 17.22
CA ASP A 432 -22.36 -20.74 18.20
C ASP A 432 -21.24 -21.38 19.05
N THR A 433 -21.60 -22.26 19.98
CA THR A 433 -20.63 -23.02 20.81
C THR A 433 -19.72 -23.96 20.00
N PHE A 434 -20.10 -24.30 18.77
CA PHE A 434 -19.32 -25.16 17.89
C PHE A 434 -18.42 -24.37 16.93
N GLY A 435 -18.51 -23.04 16.92
CA GLY A 435 -17.75 -22.17 16.03
C GLY A 435 -18.42 -21.92 14.67
N ASN A 436 -19.69 -22.27 14.48
CA ASN A 436 -20.43 -22.00 13.25
C ASN A 436 -20.87 -20.54 13.17
N VAL A 437 -20.77 -19.96 11.98
CA VAL A 437 -21.21 -18.58 11.75
C VAL A 437 -22.70 -18.57 11.42
N ILE A 438 -23.49 -17.98 12.30
CA ILE A 438 -24.93 -17.81 12.14
C ILE A 438 -25.23 -16.35 11.80
N LEU A 439 -25.92 -16.13 10.67
CA LEU A 439 -26.43 -14.82 10.27
C LEU A 439 -27.82 -14.60 10.88
N ARG A 440 -27.97 -13.49 11.59
CA ARG A 440 -29.23 -12.97 12.08
C ARG A 440 -29.65 -11.78 11.23
N GLU A 441 -30.79 -11.88 10.57
CA GLU A 441 -31.35 -10.81 9.74
C GLU A 441 -32.87 -10.66 9.95
N TRP A 442 -33.38 -9.47 9.67
CA TRP A 442 -34.82 -9.24 9.59
C TRP A 442 -35.32 -9.68 8.20
N ASN A 443 -36.32 -10.56 8.19
CA ASN A 443 -37.05 -10.94 6.97
C ASN A 443 -38.51 -10.50 7.11
N GLY A 444 -38.81 -9.28 6.65
CA GLY A 444 -40.09 -8.64 6.95
C GLY A 444 -40.20 -8.34 8.45
N ASN A 445 -41.21 -8.91 9.11
CA ASN A 445 -41.48 -8.72 10.55
C ASN A 445 -40.91 -9.85 11.43
N GLU A 446 -40.27 -10.86 10.84
CA GLU A 446 -39.72 -12.00 11.57
C GLU A 446 -38.19 -12.00 11.54
N ILE A 447 -37.60 -12.59 12.59
CA ILE A 447 -36.16 -12.78 12.69
C ILE A 447 -35.80 -14.09 11.98
N ALA A 448 -34.98 -13.98 10.94
CA ALA A 448 -34.45 -15.12 10.23
C ALA A 448 -33.03 -15.44 10.71
N TRP A 449 -32.79 -16.75 10.93
CA TRP A 449 -31.49 -17.30 11.28
C TRP A 449 -30.99 -18.17 10.13
N LYS A 450 -29.75 -17.93 9.69
CA LYS A 450 -29.14 -18.69 8.59
C LYS A 450 -27.75 -19.15 8.95
N ASN A 451 -27.49 -20.45 8.84
CA ASN A 451 -26.15 -20.99 9.03
C ASN A 451 -25.28 -20.70 7.79
N CYS A 452 -24.31 -19.80 7.96
CA CYS A 452 -23.34 -19.44 6.92
C CYS A 452 -22.21 -20.47 6.80
N SER A 453 -21.98 -21.29 7.82
CA SER A 453 -20.97 -22.37 7.80
C SER A 453 -21.40 -23.56 6.94
N ASP A 454 -22.70 -23.79 6.76
CA ASP A 454 -23.22 -24.85 5.88
C ASP A 454 -23.08 -24.52 4.38
N MET A 455 -22.70 -23.28 4.06
CA MET A 455 -22.51 -22.84 2.68
C MET A 455 -21.25 -23.47 2.08
N ARG A 456 -21.15 -23.48 0.73
CA ARG A 456 -19.96 -24.02 0.04
C ARG A 456 -18.69 -23.34 0.55
N LYS A 457 -17.74 -24.16 1.03
CA LYS A 457 -16.47 -23.73 1.66
C LYS A 457 -16.62 -22.99 3.00
N GLY A 458 -17.77 -23.11 3.67
CA GLY A 458 -17.92 -22.64 5.04
C GLY A 458 -16.98 -23.38 5.99
N ARG A 459 -16.61 -22.68 7.07
CA ARG A 459 -15.60 -23.08 8.03
C ARG A 459 -15.96 -22.53 9.40
N ASN A 460 -15.50 -23.21 10.43
CA ASN A 460 -15.64 -22.77 11.82
C ASN A 460 -14.63 -21.66 12.13
N VAL A 461 -15.07 -20.68 12.91
CA VAL A 461 -14.33 -19.45 13.21
C VAL A 461 -14.07 -19.31 14.70
N VAL A 462 -12.97 -18.65 15.05
CA VAL A 462 -12.52 -18.35 16.43
C VAL A 462 -12.41 -16.86 16.71
N GLY A 463 -12.67 -16.01 15.71
CA GLY A 463 -12.62 -14.56 15.84
C GLY A 463 -13.08 -13.87 14.56
N GLY A 464 -13.37 -12.58 14.65
CA GLY A 464 -13.89 -11.82 13.52
C GLY A 464 -13.53 -10.35 13.54
N GLN A 465 -14.43 -9.55 12.95
CA GLN A 465 -14.22 -8.14 12.70
C GLN A 465 -14.03 -7.36 14.02
N PRO A 466 -12.95 -6.55 14.14
CA PRO A 466 -12.82 -5.57 15.21
C PRO A 466 -14.05 -4.66 15.33
N TRP A 467 -14.26 -4.06 16.51
CA TRP A 467 -15.48 -3.30 16.81
C TRP A 467 -15.55 -1.94 16.15
N ASP A 468 -14.41 -1.42 15.74
CA ASP A 468 -14.25 -0.03 15.39
C ASP A 468 -15.06 0.30 14.12
N ARG A 469 -16.05 1.19 14.27
CA ARG A 469 -16.52 2.00 13.14
C ARG A 469 -15.82 3.34 13.27
N LEU A 470 -15.13 3.78 12.22
CA LEU A 470 -14.60 5.14 12.20
C LEU A 470 -15.78 6.13 12.23
N GLN A 471 -15.74 7.05 13.21
CA GLN A 471 -16.76 8.09 13.43
C GLN A 471 -17.05 8.85 12.14
N GLY A 472 -18.33 9.12 11.85
CA GLY A 472 -18.78 9.90 10.69
C GLY A 472 -18.65 9.24 9.32
N ILE A 473 -18.20 7.99 9.22
CA ILE A 473 -18.13 7.27 7.93
C ILE A 473 -19.37 6.39 7.73
N THR A 474 -20.31 6.88 6.92
CA THR A 474 -21.32 6.00 6.30
C THR A 474 -20.64 5.19 5.21
N ARG A 475 -20.28 3.94 5.50
CA ARG A 475 -19.72 3.01 4.49
C ARG A 475 -20.79 2.79 3.42
N ARG A 476 -20.59 3.34 2.23
CA ARG A 476 -21.47 3.07 1.07
C ARG A 476 -21.35 1.59 0.73
N VAL A 477 -22.48 0.90 0.64
CA VAL A 477 -22.53 -0.52 0.24
C VAL A 477 -21.93 -0.65 -1.15
N THR A 478 -20.85 -1.43 -1.28
CA THR A 478 -20.15 -1.64 -2.55
C THR A 478 -20.32 -3.06 -3.07
N THR A 479 -19.91 -3.27 -4.33
CA THR A 479 -19.97 -4.59 -4.98
C THR A 479 -18.96 -5.61 -4.45
N GLU A 480 -18.05 -5.18 -3.59
CA GLU A 480 -16.89 -5.96 -3.13
C GLU A 480 -16.81 -6.03 -1.60
N ASP A 481 -17.91 -5.70 -0.90
CA ASP A 481 -17.97 -5.73 0.54
C ASP A 481 -17.74 -7.14 1.09
N SER A 482 -16.80 -7.25 2.02
CA SER A 482 -16.42 -8.50 2.67
C SER A 482 -16.17 -8.32 4.15
N ILE A 483 -16.52 -9.34 4.92
CA ILE A 483 -16.17 -9.49 6.34
C ILE A 483 -15.06 -10.52 6.45
N PHE A 484 -14.09 -10.28 7.34
CA PHE A 484 -13.00 -11.21 7.55
C PHE A 484 -13.13 -11.92 8.90
N PHE A 485 -12.76 -13.20 8.90
CA PHE A 485 -12.81 -14.07 10.08
C PHE A 485 -11.51 -14.86 10.22
N VAL A 486 -11.20 -15.27 11.45
CA VAL A 486 -10.10 -16.21 11.73
C VAL A 486 -10.70 -17.60 11.92
N SER A 487 -10.23 -18.57 11.12
CA SER A 487 -10.65 -19.97 11.27
C SER A 487 -10.03 -20.64 12.50
N GLN A 488 -10.64 -21.71 13.00
CA GLN A 488 -10.05 -22.57 14.05
C GLN A 488 -8.62 -23.05 13.72
N ASN A 489 -8.33 -23.24 12.43
CA ASN A 489 -7.03 -23.67 11.94
C ASN A 489 -6.00 -22.52 11.83
N GLY A 490 -6.36 -21.29 12.19
CA GLY A 490 -5.48 -20.12 12.15
C GLY A 490 -5.27 -19.54 10.75
N ARG A 491 -6.24 -19.71 9.84
CA ARG A 491 -6.27 -19.07 8.50
C ARG A 491 -7.22 -17.88 8.47
N LEU A 492 -6.91 -16.89 7.64
CA LEU A 492 -7.78 -15.77 7.35
C LEU A 492 -8.84 -16.20 6.33
N LEU A 493 -10.10 -15.95 6.65
CA LEU A 493 -11.24 -16.23 5.79
C LEU A 493 -11.88 -14.92 5.40
N GLN A 494 -12.18 -14.76 4.11
CA GLN A 494 -12.96 -13.66 3.59
C GLN A 494 -14.37 -14.16 3.27
N PHE A 495 -15.36 -13.50 3.84
CA PHE A 495 -16.77 -13.74 3.60
C PHE A 495 -17.36 -12.57 2.83
N MET A 496 -17.59 -12.75 1.53
CA MET A 496 -18.21 -11.75 0.68
C MET A 496 -19.70 -11.62 1.05
N VAL A 497 -20.16 -10.41 1.34
CA VAL A 497 -21.53 -10.10 1.78
C VAL A 497 -22.34 -9.29 0.77
N TYR A 498 -21.70 -8.87 -0.33
CA TYR A 498 -22.32 -8.07 -1.39
C TYR A 498 -23.67 -8.61 -1.87
N MET A 499 -24.71 -7.76 -1.86
CA MET A 499 -26.07 -8.04 -2.37
C MET A 499 -26.63 -9.40 -1.92
N ARG A 500 -26.28 -9.83 -0.69
CA ARG A 500 -26.69 -11.13 -0.11
C ARG A 500 -26.19 -12.35 -0.89
N LYS A 501 -25.20 -12.20 -1.76
CA LYS A 501 -24.50 -13.29 -2.45
C LYS A 501 -23.31 -13.75 -1.62
N PHE A 502 -23.61 -14.55 -0.62
CA PHE A 502 -22.62 -15.05 0.33
C PHE A 502 -21.64 -16.03 -0.31
N LYS A 503 -20.33 -15.76 -0.16
CA LYS A 503 -19.27 -16.63 -0.66
C LYS A 503 -18.04 -16.58 0.23
N TRP A 504 -17.57 -17.76 0.62
CA TRP A 504 -16.33 -17.95 1.36
C TRP A 504 -15.12 -17.99 0.41
N LYS A 505 -14.05 -17.30 0.80
CA LYS A 505 -12.70 -17.39 0.22
C LYS A 505 -11.70 -17.64 1.35
N ASP A 506 -10.83 -18.63 1.16
CA ASP A 506 -9.71 -18.91 2.06
C ASP A 506 -8.51 -18.04 1.62
N CYS A 507 -8.18 -17.04 2.44
CA CYS A 507 -7.05 -16.12 2.22
C CYS A 507 -5.72 -16.72 2.74
N LYS A 508 -5.76 -17.96 3.25
CA LYS A 508 -4.64 -18.68 3.83
C LYS A 508 -4.05 -17.91 5.02
N ASN A 509 -2.82 -18.21 5.35
CA ASN A 509 -2.06 -17.63 6.43
C ASN A 509 -0.63 -17.33 5.93
N PRO A 510 0.11 -16.43 6.61
CA PRO A 510 1.53 -16.23 6.35
C PRO A 510 2.32 -17.54 6.50
N LEU A 511 3.50 -17.64 5.87
CA LEU A 511 4.36 -18.85 5.87
C LEU A 511 4.45 -19.53 7.23
N ASN A 512 3.81 -20.69 7.37
CA ASN A 512 3.81 -21.52 8.59
C ASN A 512 3.36 -20.82 9.89
N VAL A 513 2.74 -19.63 9.82
CA VAL A 513 2.27 -18.89 11.00
C VAL A 513 0.75 -18.94 11.05
N LYS A 514 0.19 -19.47 12.14
CA LYS A 514 -1.26 -19.41 12.40
C LYS A 514 -1.64 -18.00 12.86
N ILE A 515 -2.75 -17.48 12.37
CA ILE A 515 -3.30 -16.19 12.78
C ILE A 515 -3.98 -16.33 14.14
N ALA A 516 -3.75 -15.34 15.02
CA ALA A 516 -4.36 -15.23 16.33
C ALA A 516 -5.58 -14.30 16.30
N SER A 517 -5.42 -13.07 15.81
CA SER A 517 -6.47 -12.05 15.80
C SER A 517 -6.35 -11.11 14.61
N ILE A 518 -7.45 -10.42 14.32
CA ILE A 518 -7.51 -9.33 13.35
C ILE A 518 -7.35 -8.03 14.12
N VAL A 519 -6.42 -7.18 13.68
CA VAL A 519 -6.14 -5.85 14.25
C VAL A 519 -7.03 -4.82 13.58
N ASP A 520 -7.06 -4.84 12.26
CA ASP A 520 -7.86 -3.94 11.43
C ASP A 520 -8.42 -4.68 10.22
N GLN A 521 -9.64 -4.31 9.84
CA GLN A 521 -10.31 -4.82 8.65
C GLN A 521 -10.78 -3.65 7.77
N GLU A 522 -9.84 -3.10 7.02
CA GLU A 522 -10.05 -2.04 6.03
C GLU A 522 -10.45 -0.67 6.60
N LEU A 523 -10.29 -0.41 7.91
CA LEU A 523 -10.56 0.92 8.50
C LEU A 523 -9.34 1.81 8.39
N PHE A 524 -8.16 1.25 8.67
CA PHE A 524 -6.91 1.97 8.53
C PHE A 524 -6.65 2.29 7.06
N ARG A 525 -6.79 1.27 6.19
CA ARG A 525 -6.61 1.36 4.74
C ARG A 525 -7.57 0.46 3.99
N GLU A 526 -8.16 0.96 2.90
CA GLU A 526 -9.01 0.14 2.03
C GLU A 526 -8.22 -1.05 1.45
N ASN A 527 -8.89 -2.20 1.31
CA ASN A 527 -8.34 -3.46 0.76
C ASN A 527 -7.19 -4.10 1.54
N ILE A 528 -6.83 -3.56 2.70
CA ILE A 528 -5.78 -4.09 3.56
C ILE A 528 -6.38 -4.61 4.87
N VAL A 529 -5.90 -5.77 5.32
CA VAL A 529 -6.26 -6.37 6.60
C VAL A 529 -4.98 -6.58 7.41
N PHE A 530 -4.95 -6.01 8.61
CA PHE A 530 -3.84 -6.21 9.56
C PHE A 530 -4.20 -7.32 10.54
N VAL A 531 -3.28 -8.25 10.77
CA VAL A 531 -3.49 -9.40 11.65
C VAL A 531 -2.26 -9.66 12.51
N ILE A 532 -2.48 -10.25 13.69
CA ILE A 532 -1.40 -10.73 14.55
C ILE A 532 -1.29 -12.24 14.38
N GLY A 533 -0.09 -12.73 14.11
CA GLY A 533 0.23 -14.16 14.13
C GLY A 533 0.37 -14.68 15.56
N ARG A 534 0.20 -15.99 15.79
CA ARG A 534 0.44 -16.63 17.10
C ARG A 534 1.88 -16.54 17.58
N ASN A 535 2.81 -16.16 16.70
CA ASN A 535 4.18 -15.77 17.05
C ASN A 535 4.28 -14.35 17.63
N GLY A 536 3.17 -13.61 17.71
CA GLY A 536 3.11 -12.23 18.19
C GLY A 536 3.65 -11.20 17.19
N HIS A 537 3.75 -11.53 15.90
CA HIS A 537 4.21 -10.63 14.84
C HIS A 537 3.02 -10.00 14.10
N LEU A 538 3.23 -8.80 13.58
CA LEU A 538 2.22 -8.06 12.80
C LEU A 538 2.37 -8.39 11.31
N TYR A 539 1.26 -8.83 10.70
CA TYR A 539 1.18 -9.14 9.29
C TYR A 539 0.13 -8.28 8.61
N GLN A 540 0.37 -8.01 7.32
CA GLN A 540 -0.56 -7.34 6.43
C GLN A 540 -0.98 -8.33 5.34
N TYR A 541 -2.28 -8.47 5.14
CA TYR A 541 -2.86 -9.14 3.98
C TYR A 541 -3.43 -8.12 3.01
N ASN A 542 -3.09 -8.26 1.73
CA ASN A 542 -3.64 -7.44 0.68
C ASN A 542 -4.70 -8.22 -0.11
N LYS A 543 -5.93 -7.70 -0.09
CA LYS A 543 -7.12 -8.33 -0.68
C LYS A 543 -7.08 -8.39 -2.21
N VAL A 544 -6.31 -7.52 -2.87
CA VAL A 544 -6.31 -7.39 -4.34
C VAL A 544 -5.30 -8.33 -4.99
N ASN A 545 -4.14 -8.53 -4.36
CA ASN A 545 -3.08 -9.42 -4.87
C ASN A 545 -3.03 -10.79 -4.18
N ASP A 546 -3.76 -10.99 -3.08
CA ASP A 546 -3.72 -12.19 -2.24
C ASP A 546 -2.33 -12.49 -1.62
N LEU A 547 -1.51 -11.46 -1.39
CA LEU A 547 -0.18 -11.57 -0.81
C LEU A 547 -0.14 -11.16 0.65
N TRP A 548 0.85 -11.72 1.34
CA TRP A 548 1.13 -11.51 2.74
C TRP A 548 2.46 -10.79 2.93
N HIS A 549 2.46 -9.81 3.82
CA HIS A 549 3.65 -9.05 4.22
C HIS A 549 3.81 -9.07 5.74
N GLU A 550 5.05 -9.06 6.21
CA GLU A 550 5.40 -9.04 7.64
C GLU A 550 6.05 -7.72 8.00
N HIS A 551 5.54 -7.06 9.03
CA HIS A 551 6.11 -5.81 9.52
C HIS A 551 7.25 -6.10 10.49
N TYR A 552 8.44 -5.59 10.15
CA TYR A 552 9.61 -5.70 11.01
C TYR A 552 9.40 -4.91 12.31
N LYS A 553 9.75 -5.54 13.42
CA LYS A 553 9.65 -4.99 14.78
C LYS A 553 10.94 -5.32 15.55
N SER A 554 11.16 -4.68 16.69
CA SER A 554 12.28 -5.01 17.57
C SER A 554 12.18 -6.45 18.08
N GLN A 555 13.31 -7.12 18.30
CA GLN A 555 13.34 -8.52 18.75
C GLN A 555 12.71 -8.73 20.14
N HIS A 556 12.61 -7.67 20.94
CA HIS A 556 12.06 -7.72 22.30
C HIS A 556 10.55 -7.51 22.36
N LEU A 557 9.96 -6.92 21.31
CA LEU A 557 8.54 -6.61 21.27
C LEU A 557 7.76 -7.82 20.77
N ILE A 558 7.03 -8.51 21.64
CA ILE A 558 6.09 -9.57 21.26
C ILE A 558 4.68 -9.07 21.50
N LEU A 559 3.83 -9.10 20.46
CA LEU A 559 2.44 -8.68 20.58
C LEU A 559 1.60 -9.78 21.22
N SER A 560 0.60 -9.36 21.99
CA SER A 560 -0.45 -10.23 22.52
C SER A 560 -1.38 -10.71 21.40
N ASN A 561 -2.15 -11.76 21.69
CA ASN A 561 -3.11 -12.29 20.73
C ASN A 561 -4.40 -11.46 20.63
N PHE A 562 -4.55 -10.36 21.39
CA PHE A 562 -5.79 -9.58 21.38
C PHE A 562 -6.02 -8.86 20.05
N PRO A 563 -7.26 -8.69 19.60
CA PRO A 563 -7.62 -7.72 18.58
C PRO A 563 -7.07 -6.33 18.90
N GLY A 564 -6.80 -5.52 17.88
CA GLY A 564 -6.34 -4.14 18.05
C GLY A 564 -7.46 -3.10 17.92
N THR A 565 -7.06 -1.84 17.99
CA THR A 565 -7.90 -0.67 17.64
C THR A 565 -7.18 0.25 16.67
N VAL A 566 -7.96 0.85 15.77
CA VAL A 566 -7.45 1.82 14.80
C VAL A 566 -7.81 3.24 15.23
N ILE A 567 -6.83 4.14 15.27
CA ILE A 567 -7.08 5.58 15.35
C ILE A 567 -6.72 6.23 14.02
N ARG A 568 -7.69 6.93 13.45
CA ARG A 568 -7.47 7.79 12.29
C ARG A 568 -8.11 9.15 12.54
N PRO A 569 -7.32 10.23 12.64
CA PRO A 569 -7.86 11.57 12.93
C PRO A 569 -8.88 12.05 11.90
N MET A 570 -8.73 11.63 10.64
CA MET A 570 -9.67 11.96 9.58
C MET A 570 -9.69 10.85 8.53
N SER A 571 -10.87 10.52 8.00
CA SER A 571 -11.07 9.47 6.99
C SER A 571 -10.25 9.64 5.70
N LYS A 572 -9.82 10.86 5.40
CA LYS A 572 -8.99 11.21 4.25
C LYS A 572 -7.50 11.40 4.60
N SER A 573 -7.15 11.41 5.89
CA SER A 573 -5.77 11.56 6.33
C SER A 573 -4.98 10.29 6.03
N LEU A 574 -3.79 10.43 5.47
CA LEU A 574 -2.88 9.30 5.28
C LEU A 574 -2.27 8.86 6.60
N SER A 575 -2.12 9.78 7.55
CA SER A 575 -1.63 9.49 8.89
C SER A 575 -2.68 8.81 9.76
N GLY A 576 -2.23 7.85 10.57
CA GLY A 576 -3.03 7.13 11.54
C GLY A 576 -2.18 6.14 12.32
N SER A 577 -2.81 5.49 13.29
CA SER A 577 -2.14 4.58 14.21
C SER A 577 -2.92 3.29 14.46
N LEU A 578 -2.20 2.17 14.56
CA LEU A 578 -2.71 0.89 15.05
C LEU A 578 -2.29 0.70 16.51
N PHE A 579 -3.25 0.51 17.41
CA PHE A 579 -3.01 0.25 18.82
C PHE A 579 -3.22 -1.22 19.14
N MET A 580 -2.23 -1.81 19.80
CA MET A 580 -2.17 -3.23 20.16
C MET A 580 -1.58 -3.35 21.57
N PHE A 581 -1.68 -4.54 22.17
CA PHE A 581 -1.00 -4.83 23.43
C PHE A 581 0.22 -5.71 23.20
N SER A 582 1.29 -5.45 23.96
CA SER A 582 2.40 -6.39 24.11
C SER A 582 1.98 -7.60 24.94
N LYS A 583 2.72 -8.70 24.82
CA LYS A 583 2.51 -9.91 25.61
C LYS A 583 2.61 -9.66 27.13
N ASP A 584 3.39 -8.65 27.51
CA ASP A 584 3.56 -8.22 28.91
C ASP A 584 2.43 -7.29 29.40
N GLY A 585 1.43 -7.00 28.56
CA GLY A 585 0.28 -6.16 28.90
C GLY A 585 0.54 -4.65 28.82
N GLY A 586 1.52 -4.22 28.05
CA GLY A 586 1.78 -2.81 27.73
C GLY A 586 1.08 -2.37 26.44
N LEU A 587 0.77 -1.07 26.32
CA LEU A 587 0.21 -0.49 25.10
C LEU A 587 1.31 -0.20 24.08
N VAL A 588 1.07 -0.60 22.84
CA VAL A 588 1.98 -0.45 21.69
C VAL A 588 1.21 0.24 20.56
N GLU A 589 1.85 1.22 19.95
CA GLU A 589 1.35 1.97 18.81
C GLU A 589 2.25 1.69 17.59
N TYR A 590 1.64 1.30 16.46
CA TYR A 590 2.30 1.29 15.16
C TYR A 590 1.72 2.43 14.33
N ASN A 591 2.48 3.52 14.26
CA ASN A 591 2.07 4.81 13.71
C ASN A 591 2.62 4.98 12.29
N TRP A 592 1.78 5.47 11.39
CA TRP A 592 2.20 5.93 10.07
C TRP A 592 2.06 7.45 9.97
N ASN A 593 3.15 8.11 9.57
CA ASN A 593 3.16 9.52 9.20
C ASN A 593 3.89 9.71 7.86
N THR A 594 3.38 10.56 6.99
CA THR A 594 3.98 10.87 5.68
C THR A 594 5.42 11.37 5.76
N TRP A 595 5.83 11.91 6.91
CA TRP A 595 7.17 12.46 7.13
C TRP A 595 8.15 11.49 7.81
N HIS A 596 7.66 10.50 8.55
CA HIS A 596 8.47 9.67 9.44
C HIS A 596 8.31 8.17 9.17
N GLU A 597 7.62 7.82 8.08
CA GLU A 597 7.25 6.47 7.70
C GLU A 597 6.53 5.73 8.83
N TRP A 598 6.68 4.39 8.86
CA TRP A 598 6.17 3.56 9.92
C TRP A 598 7.09 3.61 11.15
N ASN A 599 6.50 3.86 12.31
CA ASN A 599 7.23 3.90 13.58
C ASN A 599 6.51 3.08 14.67
N TRP A 600 7.30 2.31 15.42
CA TRP A 600 6.84 1.60 16.61
C TRP A 600 7.04 2.46 17.84
N ILE A 601 5.98 2.65 18.64
CA ILE A 601 5.99 3.44 19.86
C ILE A 601 5.45 2.57 21.00
N GLU A 602 6.28 2.34 22.02
CA GLU A 602 5.85 1.64 23.23
C GLU A 602 5.38 2.66 24.27
N HIS A 603 4.09 2.66 24.59
CA HIS A 603 3.52 3.53 25.63
C HIS A 603 3.61 2.92 27.04
N GLY A 604 3.83 1.60 27.13
CA GLY A 604 3.90 0.87 28.39
C GLY A 604 2.53 0.81 29.09
N THR A 605 2.55 0.85 30.42
CA THR A 605 1.36 0.75 31.28
C THR A 605 1.07 2.08 31.98
N PRO A 606 -0.16 2.31 32.48
CA PRO A 606 -0.51 3.55 33.17
C PRO A 606 0.32 3.77 34.45
N TYR A 607 0.70 2.70 35.17
CA TYR A 607 1.55 2.75 36.37
C TYR A 607 2.26 1.41 36.60
N LYS A 608 3.28 1.43 37.47
CA LYS A 608 4.02 0.23 37.86
C LYS A 608 3.11 -0.72 38.64
N GLY A 609 3.03 -1.97 38.19
CA GLY A 609 2.25 -3.03 38.84
C GLY A 609 0.86 -3.28 38.27
N VAL A 610 0.42 -2.52 37.26
CA VAL A 610 -0.80 -2.83 36.51
C VAL A 610 -0.51 -3.04 35.04
N THR A 611 -1.06 -4.14 34.54
CA THR A 611 -1.03 -4.54 33.14
C THR A 611 -2.38 -4.25 32.52
N LEU A 612 -2.39 -3.90 31.25
CA LEU A 612 -3.63 -3.74 30.49
C LEU A 612 -4.18 -5.13 30.16
N VAL A 613 -5.49 -5.30 30.32
CA VAL A 613 -6.20 -6.57 30.13
C VAL A 613 -7.35 -6.40 29.14
N GLY A 614 -7.66 -7.47 28.41
CA GLY A 614 -8.67 -7.44 27.34
C GLY A 614 -8.15 -6.89 26.03
N SER A 615 -9.04 -6.61 25.08
CA SER A 615 -8.70 -5.88 23.85
C SER A 615 -8.69 -4.37 24.09
N PRO A 616 -7.87 -3.58 23.35
CA PRO A 616 -7.94 -2.12 23.36
C PRO A 616 -9.37 -1.62 23.10
N GLY A 617 -9.82 -0.64 23.88
CA GLY A 617 -11.15 -0.07 23.76
C GLY A 617 -11.28 0.91 22.60
N PRO A 618 -12.50 1.43 22.37
CA PRO A 618 -12.79 2.31 21.26
C PRO A 618 -12.01 3.62 21.35
N SER A 619 -11.75 4.21 20.18
CA SER A 619 -11.09 5.50 20.05
C SER A 619 -12.09 6.65 19.97
N PHE A 620 -11.81 7.75 20.66
CA PHE A 620 -12.63 8.96 20.65
C PHE A 620 -11.87 10.15 20.06
N LYS A 621 -12.55 10.97 19.25
CA LYS A 621 -12.06 12.24 18.69
C LYS A 621 -10.69 12.14 17.99
N GLY A 622 -10.30 10.94 17.56
CA GLY A 622 -9.02 10.66 16.90
C GLY A 622 -7.77 10.81 17.78
N ASN A 623 -7.91 10.94 19.11
CA ASN A 623 -6.78 11.23 20.01
C ASN A 623 -6.91 10.66 21.44
N GLN A 624 -7.94 9.86 21.70
CA GLN A 624 -8.24 9.28 23.01
C GLN A 624 -8.54 7.78 22.90
N LEU A 625 -8.08 7.00 23.87
CA LEU A 625 -8.35 5.57 24.01
C LEU A 625 -8.72 5.24 25.45
N LEU A 626 -9.79 4.48 25.62
CA LEU A 626 -10.14 3.89 26.91
C LEU A 626 -9.61 2.45 26.99
N LEU A 627 -8.97 2.12 28.10
CA LEU A 627 -8.24 0.87 28.30
C LEU A 627 -8.56 0.32 29.70
N ILE A 628 -8.51 -1.00 29.87
CA ILE A 628 -8.87 -1.66 31.13
C ILE A 628 -7.60 -2.17 31.81
N GLY A 629 -7.42 -1.85 33.09
CA GLY A 629 -6.32 -2.35 33.91
C GLY A 629 -6.65 -3.67 34.61
N SER A 630 -5.64 -4.47 34.93
CA SER A 630 -5.76 -5.72 35.69
C SER A 630 -6.40 -5.53 37.07
N ASP A 631 -6.36 -4.32 37.62
CA ASP A 631 -6.99 -3.93 38.87
C ASP A 631 -8.52 -3.72 38.77
N GLY A 632 -9.07 -3.73 37.55
CA GLY A 632 -10.49 -3.53 37.25
C GLY A 632 -10.90 -2.07 37.11
N LYS A 633 -9.93 -1.15 36.95
CA LYS A 633 -10.19 0.27 36.64
C LYS A 633 -10.05 0.56 35.15
N VAL A 634 -10.68 1.65 34.73
CA VAL A 634 -10.57 2.20 33.38
C VAL A 634 -9.52 3.30 33.36
N TYR A 635 -8.67 3.27 32.34
CA TYR A 635 -7.62 4.24 32.07
C TYR A 635 -7.85 4.92 30.73
N LEU A 636 -7.70 6.24 30.71
CA LEU A 636 -7.71 7.04 29.50
C LEU A 636 -6.27 7.30 29.07
N ARG A 637 -5.95 6.89 27.84
CA ARG A 637 -4.74 7.31 27.14
C ARG A 637 -5.12 8.41 26.15
N TYR A 638 -4.61 9.61 26.34
CA TYR A 638 -4.99 10.77 25.53
C TYR A 638 -3.79 11.60 25.10
N MET A 639 -3.89 12.24 23.95
CA MET A 639 -2.86 13.15 23.43
C MET A 639 -3.15 14.58 23.89
N ASP A 640 -2.23 15.15 24.68
CA ASP A 640 -2.27 16.54 25.15
C ASP A 640 -1.02 17.29 24.67
N LYS A 641 -1.21 18.36 23.90
CA LYS A 641 -0.11 19.19 23.35
C LYS A 641 1.03 18.37 22.71
N ASN A 642 0.68 17.39 21.86
CA ASN A 642 1.59 16.44 21.20
C ASN A 642 2.34 15.47 22.14
N ALA A 643 1.94 15.36 23.41
CA ALA A 643 2.46 14.36 24.32
C ALA A 643 1.34 13.45 24.81
N TRP A 644 1.57 12.15 24.75
CA TRP A 644 0.61 11.20 25.26
C TRP A 644 0.63 11.13 26.80
N LYS A 645 -0.52 11.25 27.46
CA LYS A 645 -0.70 11.18 28.92
C LYS A 645 -1.69 10.09 29.36
N TRP A 646 -1.59 9.68 30.62
CA TRP A 646 -2.48 8.70 31.25
C TRP A 646 -3.38 9.42 32.28
N LYS A 647 -4.67 9.08 32.33
CA LYS A 647 -5.62 9.51 33.37
C LYS A 647 -6.36 8.28 33.90
N ASP A 648 -6.49 8.17 35.22
CA ASP A 648 -7.29 7.12 35.88
C ASP A 648 -8.76 7.57 35.91
N CYS A 649 -9.65 6.79 35.32
CA CYS A 649 -11.10 7.00 35.33
C CYS A 649 -11.81 6.14 36.38
N GLY A 650 -11.08 5.30 37.12
CA GLY A 650 -11.62 4.46 38.18
C GLY A 650 -12.59 3.39 37.66
N TYR A 651 -13.53 3.02 38.51
CA TYR A 651 -14.67 2.15 38.23
C TYR A 651 -15.93 2.81 38.81
N PRO A 652 -17.14 2.45 38.35
CA PRO A 652 -18.36 3.10 38.81
C PRO A 652 -18.56 2.91 40.32
N SER A 653 -18.60 4.00 41.09
CA SER A 653 -18.95 4.00 42.51
C SER A 653 -20.47 4.09 42.70
N LEU A 654 -21.04 3.19 43.52
CA LEU A 654 -22.45 3.30 43.93
C LEU A 654 -22.74 4.57 44.76
N LYS A 655 -21.71 5.20 45.35
CA LYS A 655 -21.84 6.33 46.28
C LYS A 655 -22.34 7.62 45.62
N ASP A 656 -22.17 7.79 44.32
CA ASP A 656 -22.50 9.05 43.64
C ASP A 656 -23.95 9.16 43.19
N LYS A 657 -24.77 8.10 43.35
CA LYS A 657 -26.19 8.10 42.95
C LYS A 657 -27.20 8.26 44.08
N THR A 658 -26.78 8.16 45.34
CA THR A 658 -27.67 8.39 46.50
C THR A 658 -27.85 9.86 46.86
N ILE A 659 -27.15 10.80 46.21
CA ILE A 659 -27.27 12.23 46.52
C ILE A 659 -28.54 12.86 45.90
N GLU A 660 -29.19 12.22 44.93
CA GLU A 660 -30.45 12.74 44.33
C GLU A 660 -31.71 11.94 44.68
N ALA A 661 -31.59 10.80 45.36
CA ALA A 661 -32.74 9.96 45.72
C ALA A 661 -33.11 9.95 47.22
N ASP A 662 -32.29 10.53 48.10
CA ASP A 662 -32.59 10.59 49.53
C ASP A 662 -33.00 12.01 49.96
N ARG A 663 -34.26 12.35 49.69
CA ARG A 663 -35.00 13.27 50.58
C ARG A 663 -36.17 12.64 51.32
N GLU A 664 -36.57 11.41 51.02
CA GLU A 664 -37.60 10.72 51.82
C GLU A 664 -37.37 9.21 51.84
N GLY A 665 -36.65 8.72 52.86
CA GLY A 665 -36.58 7.31 53.22
C GLY A 665 -35.25 6.90 53.84
N GLU A 666 -35.22 6.69 55.15
CA GLU A 666 -34.07 6.10 55.86
C GLU A 666 -33.75 4.70 55.30
N ILE A 667 -32.68 4.58 54.51
CA ILE A 667 -32.10 3.29 54.14
C ILE A 667 -31.10 2.90 55.24
N ASN A 668 -31.41 1.85 56.00
CA ASN A 668 -30.52 1.26 57.02
C ASN A 668 -29.14 0.92 56.43
N GLU A 669 -28.07 1.48 57.02
CA GLU A 669 -26.67 1.28 56.62
C GLU A 669 -26.22 -0.20 56.65
N GLU A 670 -26.89 -1.05 57.43
CA GLU A 670 -26.59 -2.49 57.52
C GLU A 670 -26.96 -3.27 56.25
N ASN A 671 -28.00 -2.85 55.50
CA ASN A 671 -28.38 -3.49 54.23
C ASN A 671 -27.50 -3.07 53.05
N LEU A 672 -26.86 -1.89 53.14
CA LEU A 672 -25.94 -1.40 52.10
C LEU A 672 -24.64 -2.23 52.07
N GLY A 673 -24.21 -2.71 53.23
CA GLY A 673 -23.04 -3.59 53.40
C GLY A 673 -23.25 -4.99 52.82
N GLU A 674 -24.43 -5.58 52.97
CA GLU A 674 -24.77 -6.88 52.35
C GLU A 674 -24.92 -6.80 50.83
N LEU A 675 -25.48 -5.70 50.30
CA LEU A 675 -25.59 -5.48 48.85
C LEU A 675 -24.22 -5.21 48.20
N MET A 676 -23.33 -4.49 48.89
CA MET A 676 -21.93 -4.29 48.48
C MET A 676 -21.12 -5.60 48.47
N PHE A 677 -21.45 -6.57 49.34
CA PHE A 677 -20.72 -7.84 49.41
C PHE A 677 -21.02 -8.80 48.24
N ARG A 678 -22.12 -8.59 47.50
CA ARG A 678 -22.53 -9.46 46.38
C ARG A 678 -22.25 -8.90 44.98
N CYS A 679 -21.94 -7.61 44.85
CA CYS A 679 -21.91 -6.91 43.57
C CYS A 679 -20.58 -6.18 43.38
N ASP A 680 -19.66 -6.80 42.63
CA ASP A 680 -18.34 -6.25 42.33
C ASP A 680 -18.43 -5.16 41.23
N PRO A 681 -18.24 -3.87 41.57
CA PRO A 681 -18.36 -2.77 40.61
C PRO A 681 -17.16 -2.65 39.68
N LYS A 682 -16.13 -3.47 39.85
CA LYS A 682 -14.94 -3.44 38.99
C LYS A 682 -15.27 -3.88 37.57
N VAL A 683 -14.54 -3.33 36.62
CA VAL A 683 -14.67 -3.66 35.21
C VAL A 683 -14.03 -5.03 34.93
N THR A 684 -14.70 -5.85 34.10
CA THR A 684 -14.15 -7.12 33.60
C THR A 684 -13.22 -6.88 32.42
N SER A 685 -12.45 -7.90 31.99
CA SER A 685 -11.57 -7.81 30.82
C SER A 685 -12.31 -7.84 29.48
N THR A 686 -13.65 -7.81 29.48
CA THR A 686 -14.44 -7.77 28.26
C THR A 686 -14.20 -6.46 27.51
N ARG A 687 -14.00 -6.54 26.19
CA ARG A 687 -13.77 -5.35 25.37
C ARG A 687 -14.96 -4.39 25.47
N PRO A 688 -14.74 -3.09 25.76
CA PRO A 688 -15.81 -2.11 25.81
C PRO A 688 -16.32 -1.73 24.42
N ILE A 689 -17.56 -1.25 24.35
CA ILE A 689 -18.17 -0.76 23.11
C ILE A 689 -18.34 0.75 23.14
N GLN A 690 -18.13 1.40 22.00
CA GLN A 690 -18.54 2.78 21.80
C GLN A 690 -20.07 2.81 21.69
N PHE A 691 -20.75 3.60 22.50
CA PHE A 691 -22.21 3.72 22.46
C PHE A 691 -22.68 4.96 21.69
N SER A 692 -21.95 6.07 21.85
CA SER A 692 -22.12 7.32 21.10
C SER A 692 -20.75 7.97 20.86
N ASP A 693 -20.72 9.09 20.13
CA ASP A 693 -19.49 9.89 19.95
C ASP A 693 -18.84 10.36 21.26
N ASP A 694 -19.59 10.42 22.36
CA ASP A 694 -19.12 10.89 23.67
C ASP A 694 -19.37 9.89 24.81
N SER A 695 -19.71 8.62 24.53
CA SER A 695 -19.91 7.61 25.57
C SER A 695 -19.50 6.19 25.20
N ALA A 696 -19.08 5.43 26.22
CA ALA A 696 -18.65 4.03 26.12
C ALA A 696 -19.34 3.17 27.18
N ILE A 697 -19.58 1.90 26.85
CA ILE A 697 -20.17 0.91 27.77
C ILE A 697 -19.14 -0.18 28.09
N PHE A 698 -19.03 -0.48 29.38
CA PHE A 698 -18.18 -1.51 29.97
C PHE A 698 -19.02 -2.59 30.65
N GLU A 699 -18.55 -3.84 30.62
CA GLU A 699 -19.10 -4.92 31.44
C GLU A 699 -18.39 -4.92 32.80
N LEU A 700 -19.16 -5.13 33.87
CA LEU A 700 -18.66 -5.26 35.24
C LEU A 700 -18.47 -6.73 35.59
N ARG A 701 -17.64 -7.02 36.60
CA ARG A 701 -17.34 -8.39 37.04
C ARG A 701 -18.56 -9.13 37.59
N ASP A 702 -19.59 -8.41 38.00
CA ASP A 702 -20.88 -8.95 38.43
C ASP A 702 -21.93 -9.07 37.31
N GLY A 703 -21.51 -8.90 36.05
CA GLY A 703 -22.34 -9.06 34.86
C GLY A 703 -23.26 -7.87 34.55
N ARG A 704 -23.25 -6.79 35.35
CA ARG A 704 -23.92 -5.53 35.00
C ARG A 704 -23.13 -4.78 33.93
N LEU A 705 -23.75 -3.78 33.30
CA LEU A 705 -23.05 -2.87 32.39
C LEU A 705 -22.92 -1.49 33.04
N ALA A 706 -21.90 -0.72 32.67
CA ALA A 706 -21.72 0.65 33.11
C ALA A 706 -21.38 1.56 31.94
N GLU A 707 -22.03 2.72 31.87
CA GLU A 707 -21.79 3.75 30.86
C GLU A 707 -20.91 4.85 31.46
N ILE A 708 -19.83 5.18 30.75
CA ILE A 708 -18.99 6.35 30.99
C ILE A 708 -19.21 7.35 29.85
N GLN A 709 -19.36 8.63 30.19
CA GLN A 709 -19.68 9.69 29.24
C GLN A 709 -18.78 10.91 29.45
N VAL A 710 -18.50 11.64 28.36
CA VAL A 710 -17.83 12.94 28.43
C VAL A 710 -18.81 14.00 28.92
N VAL A 711 -18.47 14.66 30.03
CA VAL A 711 -19.16 15.82 30.59
C VAL A 711 -18.30 17.06 30.34
N GLU A 712 -18.95 18.18 29.98
CA GLU A 712 -18.28 19.47 29.72
C GLU A 712 -17.11 19.40 28.72
N GLU A 713 -17.24 18.54 27.70
CA GLU A 713 -16.26 18.31 26.62
C GLU A 713 -14.85 17.87 27.05
N THR A 714 -14.60 17.66 28.34
CA THR A 714 -13.24 17.52 28.89
C THR A 714 -13.07 16.37 29.88
N GLU A 715 -14.14 15.93 30.56
CA GLU A 715 -14.02 14.95 31.64
C GLU A 715 -14.87 13.69 31.39
N TRP A 716 -14.25 12.52 31.52
CA TRP A 716 -14.94 11.24 31.48
C TRP A 716 -15.48 10.88 32.87
N VAL A 717 -16.80 10.77 32.98
CA VAL A 717 -17.51 10.49 34.24
C VAL A 717 -18.44 9.29 34.08
N TRP A 718 -18.51 8.44 35.10
CA TRP A 718 -19.46 7.32 35.13
C TRP A 718 -20.89 7.86 35.25
N SER A 719 -21.70 7.61 34.22
CA SER A 719 -23.06 8.15 34.10
C SER A 719 -24.09 7.23 34.75
N ARG A 720 -24.07 5.93 34.40
CA ARG A 720 -25.05 4.97 34.92
C ARG A 720 -24.58 3.52 34.91
N ILE A 721 -25.17 2.74 35.80
CA ILE A 721 -25.09 1.28 35.81
C ILE A 721 -26.41 0.76 35.24
N ILE A 722 -26.31 -0.15 34.28
CA ILE A 722 -27.43 -0.79 33.58
C ILE A 722 -27.52 -2.24 34.07
N GLY A 723 -28.68 -2.59 34.63
CA GLY A 723 -28.97 -3.97 35.02
C GLY A 723 -29.11 -4.85 33.78
N THR A 724 -28.50 -6.05 33.85
CA THR A 724 -28.62 -7.07 32.80
C THR A 724 -29.53 -8.20 33.29
N PRO A 725 -30.18 -8.94 32.38
CA PRO A 725 -31.02 -10.09 32.74
C PRO A 725 -30.30 -11.19 33.53
N ASN A 726 -28.96 -11.25 33.46
CA ASN A 726 -28.14 -12.25 34.14
C ASN A 726 -27.61 -11.80 35.51
N SER A 727 -27.71 -10.51 35.85
CA SER A 727 -27.15 -10.02 37.11
C SER A 727 -28.16 -10.16 38.26
N LEU A 728 -27.73 -10.84 39.33
CA LEU A 728 -28.50 -10.96 40.57
C LEU A 728 -28.49 -9.68 41.43
N CYS A 729 -27.67 -8.70 41.04
CA CYS A 729 -27.43 -7.47 41.80
C CYS A 729 -28.54 -6.42 41.72
N LEU A 730 -29.49 -6.58 40.79
CA LEU A 730 -30.60 -5.66 40.55
C LEU A 730 -31.90 -6.46 40.34
N GLN A 731 -32.30 -7.27 41.33
CA GLN A 731 -33.53 -8.07 41.26
C GLN A 731 -34.84 -7.25 41.22
N ASN A 732 -34.79 -5.93 41.45
CA ASN A 732 -36.00 -5.11 41.57
C ASN A 732 -36.64 -4.66 40.23
N TYR A 733 -36.02 -4.92 39.07
CA TYR A 733 -36.59 -4.48 37.78
C TYR A 733 -37.63 -5.46 37.18
N TRP A 734 -37.75 -6.68 37.71
CA TRP A 734 -38.63 -7.72 37.16
C TRP A 734 -40.03 -7.78 37.81
N ILE A 735 -40.33 -6.91 38.79
CA ILE A 735 -41.65 -6.85 39.43
C ILE A 735 -42.37 -5.58 38.98
N THR A 736 -43.11 -5.68 37.87
CA THR A 736 -44.30 -4.91 37.46
C THR A 736 -44.53 -5.27 36.00
N VAL A 737 -45.45 -6.15 35.61
CA VAL A 737 -46.91 -6.03 35.76
C VAL A 737 -47.50 -7.44 35.81
N ALA A 738 -47.82 -7.93 37.00
CA ALA A 738 -48.68 -9.10 37.18
C ALA A 738 -49.37 -9.02 38.54
N SER A 739 -50.20 -7.99 38.77
CA SER A 739 -51.32 -8.04 39.73
C SER A 739 -52.01 -6.68 39.86
N SER A 740 -53.13 -6.50 39.18
CA SER A 740 -54.38 -6.05 39.80
C SER A 740 -55.46 -5.99 38.72
N SER A 741 -56.43 -6.90 38.88
CA SER A 741 -57.80 -6.92 38.36
C SER A 741 -58.35 -5.66 37.71
#